data_AF-A0AA43G0X8-F1
#
_entry.id   AF-A0AA43G0X8-F1
#
_cell.length_a   1.000
_cell.length_b   1.000
_cell.length_c   1.000
_cell.angle_alpha   90.00
_cell.angle_beta   90.00
_cell.angle_gamma   90.00
#
_symmetry.space_group_name_H-M   'P 1'
#
loop_
_entity.id
_entity.type
_entity.pdbx_description
1 polymer ?
#
loop_
_entity_poly.entity_id
_entity_poly.type
_entity_poly.pdbx_seq_one_letter_code
_entity_poly.pdbx_strand_id
1 'polypeptide(L)'
;MNDTKHSLVGLLIPLILLSGAASATENISKETLIQLSQSDYETVIDETLAALYPQYANSSEAKSLTTFRYLERMYTLDPKSGEIIVAISEGREGTRFDSLWGNKEKRQADGAIETIESLAIKPSDLDVLKTVLFDAYYDRATAEFILANRSVDEARMQWIEQASISTIEQHRQQSFDILLRAFDDYWKLIENHPQEFASEQSSRNVQSARYLNGDGKSVPVYQEGTLITGYKDALLAYQLMNELLGQQLHLSKLKAVSANPEEQKSKLVDEATSLLDLVSSKERQLSSLLGAESYSHIMLSSELGKFKGNTAELKSVINWLKGDGNYLGLPDDFVVLMPDYNSQENVENSSFESLEKVLSGLSHSLEYSLNKAQKERVDYHYQLDSFTRNFTQENGRLKARLFTLLGCSVNSVVSPCKDQTESQRKGSLIGYQLKSVQAAKTEGERAYRVHREVLKNISIEIERIEQEQQVNNTIDKITVKLGLNDIPFKSLIDESRKSTFEMNSVLSSEEVKRSLDILDRFLNDIGSTDLSSTFSAIESLQDAFKGSSHDAELYIQKLALLERSRVKGLRAAPLDVFTEGKIKELTLELETAKADMAKSLSNLVDDAGRLVTFSVEAQRLVAQIDQNEHLRSERSYANPLNFSTLTVETSRAESQFSNLQEWLFYSVQALEYKWQESFYDRVEGFDKNFVFKLQDTQQSTVYLDALKRFDDKRYTPFGQKVTDVISLKEHIFGYIDNHGGKTIYYPAPDGSGDMLTADEAFNAKLKLLSRNFGFDEWLTVEFSTVKNFPKTNLFHGPILGNEDDVMCLEVAGNYSDKIDGISINLAINYDISGESATRALLTYGGNNYMRSRSPGMLMDDAQGLKGDLISYSTRFADISNGSVVSKSSFKQNMAANIMTDYYDTKELLNPTYSFKERSVAASGWRLSLQLGDEYGDIVETEAIDDIQVIVQHSLKARRASICSGESGPL
;
A
#
# COMPACT_ATOMS: atom_id res chain seq x y z
N MET A 1 -37.38 49.03 29.88
CA MET A 1 -37.32 49.48 31.29
C MET A 1 -35.97 50.13 31.52
N ASN A 2 -36.01 51.45 31.70
CA ASN A 2 -35.06 52.40 32.32
C ASN A 2 -33.54 52.26 32.12
N ASP A 3 -33.02 53.04 31.16
CA ASP A 3 -32.30 54.32 31.31
C ASP A 3 -31.48 54.69 32.60
N THR A 4 -30.39 55.43 32.32
CA THR A 4 -29.72 56.53 33.08
C THR A 4 -28.47 56.36 34.00
N LYS A 5 -27.31 56.85 33.49
CA LYS A 5 -26.46 58.02 33.90
C LYS A 5 -25.59 58.10 35.18
N HIS A 6 -24.35 58.62 34.95
CA HIS A 6 -23.46 59.52 35.76
C HIS A 6 -22.81 58.98 37.06
N SER A 7 -21.65 59.43 37.60
CA SER A 7 -20.46 60.20 37.18
C SER A 7 -19.44 60.23 38.36
N LEU A 8 -18.13 60.35 38.07
CA LEU A 8 -17.06 61.16 38.73
C LEU A 8 -16.59 61.00 40.23
N VAL A 9 -15.23 60.89 40.36
CA VAL A 9 -14.25 61.42 41.39
C VAL A 9 -14.29 60.83 42.82
N GLY A 10 -13.18 60.48 43.52
CA GLY A 10 -11.73 60.52 43.26
C GLY A 10 -10.88 60.17 44.50
N LEU A 11 -9.56 60.05 44.29
CA LEU A 11 -8.41 60.28 45.21
C LEU A 11 -8.24 59.46 46.51
N LEU A 12 -7.17 58.65 46.60
CA LEU A 12 -5.94 58.97 47.36
C LEU A 12 -4.85 57.86 47.30
N ILE A 13 -3.61 58.35 47.35
CA ILE A 13 -2.27 57.75 47.18
C ILE A 13 -1.79 57.09 48.50
N PRO A 14 -0.71 56.28 48.53
CA PRO A 14 0.56 56.84 49.02
C PRO A 14 1.81 56.49 48.19
N LEU A 15 2.80 57.38 48.34
CA LEU A 15 4.06 57.60 47.62
C LEU A 15 5.20 56.61 48.03
N ILE A 16 5.95 56.19 47.00
CA ILE A 16 7.43 56.18 46.82
C ILE A 16 8.33 55.36 47.78
N LEU A 17 9.14 54.47 47.19
CA LEU A 17 10.62 54.57 47.15
C LEU A 17 11.25 53.69 46.04
N LEU A 18 12.21 54.30 45.33
CA LEU A 18 12.99 53.80 44.19
C LEU A 18 14.07 52.78 44.57
N SER A 19 14.34 51.84 43.67
CA SER A 19 15.66 51.34 43.17
C SER A 19 15.40 50.00 42.48
N GLY A 20 15.93 49.60 41.32
CA GLY A 20 16.85 50.16 40.33
C GLY A 20 17.05 49.07 39.25
N ALA A 21 17.41 49.49 38.03
CA ALA A 21 17.77 48.67 36.86
C ALA A 21 16.61 47.96 36.11
N ALA A 22 15.91 48.73 35.27
CA ALA A 22 15.30 48.23 34.04
C ALA A 22 16.23 48.63 32.87
N SER A 23 16.83 47.67 32.17
CA SER A 23 17.48 47.94 30.88
C SER A 23 16.40 48.02 29.81
N ALA A 24 16.16 49.24 29.33
CA ALA A 24 15.24 49.55 28.26
C ALA A 24 15.88 49.20 26.91
N THR A 25 15.21 48.37 26.11
CA THR A 25 15.27 48.46 24.65
C THR A 25 14.04 49.26 24.24
N GLU A 26 14.16 50.59 24.10
CA GLU A 26 13.12 51.42 23.50
C GLU A 26 13.04 51.08 22.00
N ASN A 27 11.83 50.79 21.51
CA ASN A 27 11.55 50.65 20.08
C ASN A 27 11.84 51.98 19.38
N ILE A 28 12.96 52.06 18.67
CA ILE A 28 13.32 53.21 17.86
C ILE A 28 12.46 53.19 16.59
N SER A 29 11.62 54.21 16.37
CA SER A 29 10.75 54.28 15.20
C SER A 29 11.56 54.44 13.90
N LYS A 30 11.03 53.92 12.78
CA LYS A 30 11.61 54.02 11.42
C LYS A 30 12.06 55.43 11.02
N GLU A 31 11.43 56.48 11.56
CA GLU A 31 11.77 57.88 11.28
C GLU A 31 12.97 58.39 12.08
N THR A 32 13.27 57.80 13.24
CA THR A 32 14.39 58.21 14.13
C THR A 32 15.74 57.64 13.67
N LEU A 33 15.73 56.44 13.07
CA LEU A 33 16.91 55.78 12.49
C LEU A 33 17.50 56.51 11.26
N ILE A 34 16.78 57.47 10.68
CA ILE A 34 17.20 58.20 9.47
C ILE A 34 18.27 59.27 9.78
N GLN A 35 18.50 59.64 11.05
CA GLN A 35 19.42 60.72 11.46
C GLN A 35 20.69 60.29 12.23
N LEU A 36 20.98 58.99 12.35
CA LEU A 36 22.12 58.49 13.13
C LEU A 36 23.47 58.72 12.43
N SER A 37 24.51 59.02 13.21
CA SER A 37 25.91 59.07 12.72
C SER A 37 26.50 57.65 12.58
N GLN A 38 27.59 57.48 11.82
CA GLN A 38 28.24 56.16 11.65
C GLN A 38 28.59 55.48 12.98
N SER A 39 29.02 56.24 14.02
CA SER A 39 29.31 55.69 15.35
C SER A 39 28.06 55.23 16.11
N ASP A 40 26.91 55.88 15.87
CA ASP A 40 25.65 55.49 16.51
C ASP A 40 25.12 54.19 15.90
N TYR A 41 25.39 53.94 14.60
CA TYR A 41 25.06 52.67 13.95
C TYR A 41 25.88 51.50 14.50
N GLU A 42 27.20 51.65 14.65
CA GLU A 42 28.06 50.60 15.25
C GLU A 42 27.63 50.27 16.69
N THR A 43 27.28 51.29 17.47
CA THR A 43 26.81 51.11 18.85
C THR A 43 25.50 50.32 18.91
N VAL A 44 24.53 50.64 18.05
CA VAL A 44 23.25 49.91 17.99
C VAL A 44 23.46 48.45 17.54
N ILE A 45 24.41 48.20 16.62
CA ILE A 45 24.75 46.84 16.17
C ILE A 45 25.37 46.04 17.32
N ASP A 46 26.35 46.60 18.01
CA ASP A 46 27.03 45.94 19.13
C ASP A 46 26.07 45.66 20.29
N GLU A 47 25.17 46.60 20.61
CA GLU A 47 24.12 46.41 21.61
C GLU A 47 23.13 45.31 21.21
N THR A 48 22.71 45.29 19.93
CA THR A 48 21.82 44.25 19.40
C THR A 48 22.48 42.87 19.42
N LEU A 49 23.74 42.78 19.02
CA LEU A 49 24.53 41.55 19.05
C LEU A 49 24.77 41.05 20.48
N ALA A 50 25.07 41.95 21.42
CA ALA A 50 25.24 41.63 22.84
C ALA A 50 23.93 41.20 23.52
N ALA A 51 22.79 41.69 23.03
CA ALA A 51 21.47 41.22 23.46
C ALA A 51 21.12 39.83 22.88
N LEU A 52 21.49 39.56 21.63
CA LEU A 52 21.19 38.30 20.96
C LEU A 52 22.10 37.15 21.41
N TYR A 53 23.42 37.36 21.45
CA TYR A 53 24.39 36.27 21.56
C TYR A 53 25.31 36.41 22.79
N PRO A 54 25.51 35.31 23.55
CA PRO A 54 26.42 35.31 24.70
C PRO A 54 27.85 35.75 24.40
N GLN A 55 28.36 35.45 23.21
CA GLN A 55 29.75 35.76 22.83
C GLN A 55 30.07 37.25 22.71
N TYR A 56 29.06 38.10 22.48
CA TYR A 56 29.21 39.56 22.41
C TYR A 56 28.86 40.26 23.74
N ALA A 57 28.43 39.51 24.75
CA ALA A 57 28.06 40.07 26.05
C ALA A 57 29.27 40.19 27.00
N ASN A 58 29.41 41.37 27.63
CA ASN A 58 30.59 41.78 28.40
C ASN A 58 30.66 41.26 29.84
N SER A 59 29.59 40.63 30.36
CA SER A 59 29.54 40.09 31.72
C SER A 59 28.80 38.75 31.80
N SER A 60 29.05 37.96 32.84
CA SER A 60 28.34 36.69 33.07
C SER A 60 26.83 36.88 33.23
N GLU A 61 26.42 37.95 33.90
CA GLU A 61 25.01 38.33 34.05
C GLU A 61 24.40 38.71 32.70
N ALA A 62 25.08 39.51 31.88
CA ALA A 62 24.62 39.86 30.54
C ALA A 62 24.50 38.61 29.64
N LYS A 63 25.47 37.70 29.68
CA LYS A 63 25.42 36.40 28.98
C LYS A 63 24.17 35.60 29.36
N SER A 64 23.80 35.61 30.64
CA SER A 64 22.62 34.90 31.14
C SER A 64 21.27 35.50 30.68
N LEU A 65 21.29 36.75 30.21
CA LEU A 65 20.11 37.49 29.74
C LEU A 65 19.97 37.52 28.22
N THR A 66 20.92 36.95 27.48
CA THR A 66 20.88 36.93 26.02
C THR A 66 19.73 36.08 25.47
N THR A 67 19.24 36.48 24.29
CA THR A 67 18.10 35.87 23.62
C THR A 67 18.40 34.45 23.15
N PHE A 68 19.54 34.22 22.48
CA PHE A 68 19.96 32.90 22.00
C PHE A 68 20.89 32.17 22.99
N ARG A 69 20.72 32.39 24.29
CA ARG A 69 21.53 31.73 25.33
C ARG A 69 21.48 30.20 25.29
N TYR A 70 20.47 29.61 24.64
CA TYR A 70 20.37 28.16 24.46
C TYR A 70 21.59 27.60 23.70
N LEU A 71 22.24 28.38 22.83
CA LEU A 71 23.42 28.00 22.06
C LEU A 71 24.63 27.61 22.93
N GLU A 72 24.71 28.11 24.17
CA GLU A 72 25.77 27.78 25.14
C GLU A 72 25.27 27.01 26.38
N ARG A 73 23.95 26.93 26.58
CA ARG A 73 23.33 26.36 27.79
C ARG A 73 22.60 25.05 27.56
N MET A 74 22.49 24.60 26.31
CA MET A 74 21.91 23.29 26.02
C MET A 74 22.80 22.14 26.47
N TYR A 75 24.12 22.33 26.47
CA TYR A 75 25.10 21.33 26.90
C TYR A 75 25.86 21.83 28.14
N THR A 76 26.33 20.90 28.96
CA THR A 76 27.17 21.16 30.15
C THR A 76 28.11 19.99 30.39
N LEU A 77 29.04 20.14 31.33
CA LEU A 77 29.82 19.02 31.87
C LEU A 77 29.06 18.35 33.01
N ASP A 78 29.01 17.03 33.00
CA ASP A 78 28.59 16.24 34.17
C ASP A 78 29.60 16.49 35.31
N PRO A 79 29.16 16.95 36.48
CA PRO A 79 30.05 17.22 37.62
C PRO A 79 30.82 15.99 38.14
N LYS A 80 30.32 14.77 37.89
CA LYS A 80 30.88 13.50 38.35
C LYS A 80 31.81 12.85 37.32
N SER A 81 31.37 12.74 36.06
CA SER A 81 32.15 12.07 35.02
C SER A 81 33.06 13.02 34.24
N GLY A 82 32.76 14.33 34.23
CA GLY A 82 33.43 15.31 33.39
C GLY A 82 33.06 15.18 31.90
N GLU A 83 32.09 14.35 31.55
CA GLU A 83 31.61 14.16 30.18
C GLU A 83 30.63 15.26 29.78
N ILE A 84 30.52 15.53 28.48
CA ILE A 84 29.52 16.45 27.95
C ILE A 84 28.15 15.76 28.02
N ILE A 85 27.19 16.44 28.64
CA ILE A 85 25.79 16.02 28.77
C ILE A 85 24.87 17.14 28.30
N VAL A 86 23.66 16.80 27.89
CA VAL A 86 22.62 17.82 27.68
C VAL A 86 22.06 18.28 29.02
N ALA A 87 22.14 19.59 29.28
CA ALA A 87 21.70 20.24 30.52
C ALA A 87 20.16 20.33 30.65
N ILE A 88 19.47 19.95 29.59
CA ILE A 88 18.03 20.08 29.41
C ILE A 88 17.41 18.67 29.44
N SER A 89 16.84 18.29 30.57
CA SER A 89 16.18 16.99 30.76
C SER A 89 14.78 17.22 31.34
N GLU A 90 13.77 16.52 30.83
CA GLU A 90 12.39 16.58 31.34
C GLU A 90 12.13 15.63 32.53
N GLY A 91 13.13 14.81 32.90
CA GLY A 91 12.93 13.69 33.82
C GLY A 91 13.53 13.84 35.22
N ARG A 92 14.63 14.59 35.40
CA ARG A 92 15.31 14.83 36.70
C ARG A 92 16.45 15.86 36.53
N GLU A 93 16.56 16.79 37.49
CA GLU A 93 17.62 17.81 37.69
C GLU A 93 17.96 18.77 36.51
N GLY A 94 17.42 18.56 35.31
CA GLY A 94 17.65 19.42 34.14
C GLY A 94 16.73 20.64 34.03
N THR A 95 17.14 21.63 33.26
CA THR A 95 16.33 22.84 33.01
C THR A 95 15.40 22.60 31.83
N ARG A 96 14.11 23.00 31.89
CA ARG A 96 13.20 22.88 30.73
C ARG A 96 13.62 23.85 29.61
N PHE A 97 13.52 23.45 28.33
CA PHE A 97 13.99 24.31 27.21
C PHE A 97 13.15 25.58 27.05
N ASP A 98 11.87 25.55 27.42
CA ASP A 98 10.99 26.73 27.50
C ASP A 98 11.52 27.83 28.43
N SER A 99 12.39 27.49 29.39
CA SER A 99 13.12 28.45 30.23
C SER A 99 14.32 29.11 29.53
N LEU A 100 14.81 28.52 28.44
CA LEU A 100 15.88 29.07 27.60
C LEU A 100 15.34 29.78 26.36
N TRP A 101 14.17 29.36 25.86
CA TRP A 101 13.49 29.94 24.70
C TRP A 101 11.97 30.06 24.97
N GLY A 102 11.57 31.18 25.56
CA GLY A 102 10.18 31.47 25.91
C GLY A 102 9.64 32.74 25.23
N ASN A 103 8.44 33.18 25.64
CA ASN A 103 7.77 34.35 25.04
C ASN A 103 8.56 35.67 25.19
N LYS A 104 9.49 35.75 26.16
CA LYS A 104 10.36 36.91 26.34
C LYS A 104 11.44 36.92 25.26
N GLU A 105 12.12 35.79 25.10
CA GLU A 105 13.19 35.60 24.11
C GLU A 105 12.66 35.75 22.69
N LYS A 106 11.50 35.16 22.38
CA LYS A 106 10.84 35.31 21.07
C LYS A 106 10.62 36.78 20.71
N ARG A 107 10.05 37.56 21.64
CA ARG A 107 9.84 39.00 21.45
C ARG A 107 11.14 39.80 21.29
N GLN A 108 12.17 39.43 22.03
CA GLN A 108 13.48 40.07 21.89
C GLN A 108 14.13 39.74 20.53
N ALA A 109 14.01 38.50 20.05
CA ALA A 109 14.48 38.09 18.73
C ALA A 109 13.71 38.82 17.62
N ASP A 110 12.38 38.92 17.73
CA ASP A 110 11.55 39.68 16.79
C ASP A 110 12.01 41.14 16.68
N GLY A 111 12.16 41.82 17.82
CA GLY A 111 12.60 43.22 17.85
C GLY A 111 14.02 43.41 17.32
N ALA A 112 14.92 42.46 17.62
CA ALA A 112 16.29 42.50 17.11
C ALA A 112 16.34 42.28 15.59
N ILE A 113 15.58 41.33 15.05
CA ILE A 113 15.47 41.09 13.61
C ILE A 113 14.90 42.33 12.90
N GLU A 114 13.81 42.91 13.40
CA GLU A 114 13.23 44.14 12.83
C GLU A 114 14.24 45.29 12.83
N THR A 115 15.01 45.42 13.91
CA THR A 115 16.09 46.41 14.02
C THR A 115 17.16 46.15 12.96
N ILE A 116 17.67 44.92 12.83
CA ILE A 116 18.72 44.57 11.86
C ILE A 116 18.21 44.74 10.41
N GLU A 117 16.97 44.32 10.10
CA GLU A 117 16.35 44.54 8.79
C GLU A 117 16.26 46.03 8.45
N SER A 118 15.86 46.87 9.41
CA SER A 118 15.77 48.32 9.20
C SER A 118 17.13 48.97 8.93
N LEU A 119 18.20 48.41 9.51
CA LEU A 119 19.58 48.83 9.34
C LEU A 119 20.17 48.35 8.00
N ALA A 120 19.75 47.18 7.51
CA ALA A 120 20.23 46.57 6.27
C ALA A 120 19.74 47.28 4.98
N ILE A 121 18.77 48.20 5.06
CA ILE A 121 18.14 48.89 3.91
C ILE A 121 19.01 50.01 3.32
N LYS A 122 20.09 50.47 3.99
CA LYS A 122 21.00 51.48 3.41
C LYS A 122 22.18 50.81 2.66
N PRO A 123 22.51 51.25 1.42
CA PRO A 123 23.48 50.55 0.58
C PRO A 123 24.93 50.83 1.00
N SER A 124 25.76 49.81 0.73
CA SER A 124 27.23 49.69 0.82
C SER A 124 27.86 49.51 2.21
N ASP A 125 28.35 48.28 2.44
CA ASP A 125 29.53 47.92 3.25
C ASP A 125 29.39 47.36 4.67
N LEU A 126 28.31 46.64 4.99
CA LEU A 126 28.31 45.78 6.17
C LEU A 126 27.82 44.36 5.85
N ASP A 127 28.62 43.58 5.12
CA ASP A 127 28.41 42.13 4.91
C ASP A 127 28.23 41.37 6.25
N VAL A 128 28.79 41.92 7.32
CA VAL A 128 28.60 41.46 8.70
C VAL A 128 27.13 41.51 9.13
N LEU A 129 26.40 42.60 8.84
CA LEU A 129 24.99 42.73 9.23
C LEU A 129 24.09 41.73 8.50
N LYS A 130 24.40 41.45 7.23
CA LYS A 130 23.67 40.45 6.44
C LYS A 130 23.88 39.04 7.02
N THR A 131 25.12 38.71 7.36
CA THR A 131 25.45 37.42 7.98
C THR A 131 24.72 37.23 9.31
N VAL A 132 24.70 38.28 10.14
CA VAL A 132 24.01 38.33 11.43
C VAL A 132 22.49 38.21 11.26
N LEU A 133 21.90 38.86 10.26
CA LEU A 133 20.47 38.74 9.97
C LEU A 133 20.10 37.27 9.69
N PHE A 134 20.83 36.63 8.79
CA PHE A 134 20.62 35.22 8.45
C PHE A 134 20.82 34.30 9.66
N ASP A 135 21.84 34.55 10.48
CA ASP A 135 22.07 33.81 11.72
C ASP A 135 20.91 33.99 12.72
N ALA A 136 20.40 35.22 12.89
CA ALA A 136 19.27 35.48 13.79
C ALA A 136 18.00 34.73 13.35
N TYR A 137 17.70 34.71 12.03
CA TYR A 137 16.61 33.90 11.49
C TYR A 137 16.82 32.41 11.70
N TYR A 138 18.04 31.92 11.43
CA TYR A 138 18.40 30.51 11.58
C TYR A 138 18.30 30.06 13.04
N ASP A 139 18.85 30.84 13.97
CA ASP A 139 18.92 30.48 15.40
C ASP A 139 17.53 30.54 16.05
N ARG A 140 16.66 31.46 15.60
CA ARG A 140 15.24 31.48 15.95
C ARG A 140 14.54 30.21 15.45
N ALA A 141 14.64 29.91 14.17
CA ALA A 141 13.97 28.74 13.57
C ALA A 141 14.49 27.43 14.17
N THR A 142 15.79 27.34 14.47
CA THR A 142 16.41 26.22 15.20
C THR A 142 15.82 26.06 16.60
N ALA A 143 15.63 27.14 17.35
CA ALA A 143 15.03 27.08 18.68
C ALA A 143 13.56 26.61 18.65
N GLU A 144 12.77 27.09 17.67
CA GLU A 144 11.40 26.61 17.46
C GLU A 144 11.37 25.14 17.02
N PHE A 145 12.30 24.72 16.16
CA PHE A 145 12.42 23.32 15.74
C PHE A 145 12.69 22.38 16.93
N ILE A 146 13.59 22.78 17.84
CA ILE A 146 13.87 22.02 19.07
C ILE A 146 12.61 21.94 19.95
N LEU A 147 11.86 23.03 20.10
CA LEU A 147 10.59 23.01 20.83
C LEU A 147 9.57 22.06 20.18
N ALA A 148 9.47 22.07 18.85
CA ALA A 148 8.58 21.18 18.12
C ALA A 148 8.96 19.70 18.28
N ASN A 149 10.25 19.38 18.21
CA ASN A 149 10.76 18.01 18.43
C ASN A 149 10.48 17.52 19.85
N ARG A 150 10.55 18.39 20.85
CA ARG A 150 10.15 18.00 22.21
C ARG A 150 8.67 17.69 22.32
N SER A 151 7.81 18.43 21.63
CA SER A 151 6.38 18.08 21.56
C SER A 151 6.16 16.75 20.84
N VAL A 152 6.98 16.40 19.85
CA VAL A 152 6.98 15.06 19.22
C VAL A 152 7.41 13.97 20.19
N ASP A 153 8.52 14.19 20.89
CA ASP A 153 9.02 13.26 21.90
C ASP A 153 7.96 13.03 22.98
N GLU A 154 7.32 14.09 23.48
CA GLU A 154 6.23 14.00 24.46
C GLU A 154 5.06 13.19 23.92
N ALA A 155 4.63 13.42 22.67
CA ALA A 155 3.56 12.61 22.07
C ALA A 155 3.92 11.11 22.03
N ARG A 156 5.17 10.76 21.69
CA ARG A 156 5.66 9.36 21.63
C ARG A 156 5.82 8.76 23.04
N MET A 157 6.24 9.57 24.01
CA MET A 157 6.32 9.18 25.42
C MET A 157 4.94 8.91 26.01
N GLN A 158 3.97 9.78 25.77
CA GLN A 158 2.57 9.61 26.17
C GLN A 158 1.95 8.36 25.52
N TRP A 159 2.32 8.04 24.27
CA TRP A 159 1.92 6.79 23.63
C TRP A 159 2.46 5.54 24.36
N ILE A 160 3.76 5.51 24.70
CA ILE A 160 4.37 4.41 25.48
C ILE A 160 3.70 4.27 26.86
N GLU A 161 3.31 5.39 27.46
CA GLU A 161 2.59 5.45 28.74
C GLU A 161 1.09 5.11 28.60
N GLN A 162 0.61 4.81 27.39
CA GLN A 162 -0.78 4.47 27.09
C GLN A 162 -1.76 5.59 27.49
N ALA A 163 -1.36 6.84 27.25
CA ALA A 163 -2.21 8.02 27.47
C ALA A 163 -3.35 8.10 26.44
N SER A 164 -4.30 9.01 26.68
CA SER A 164 -5.45 9.20 25.78
C SER A 164 -5.06 9.77 24.41
N ILE A 165 -5.84 9.42 23.38
CA ILE A 165 -5.62 9.88 21.99
C ILE A 165 -5.59 11.41 21.91
N SER A 166 -6.47 12.11 22.64
CA SER A 166 -6.51 13.58 22.64
C SER A 166 -5.23 14.19 23.21
N THR A 167 -4.58 13.54 24.18
CA THR A 167 -3.28 13.96 24.72
C THR A 167 -2.19 13.83 23.65
N ILE A 168 -2.13 12.70 22.94
CA ILE A 168 -1.17 12.46 21.86
C ILE A 168 -1.42 13.46 20.71
N GLU A 169 -2.67 13.69 20.33
CA GLU A 169 -3.09 14.66 19.32
C GLU A 169 -2.61 16.07 19.66
N GLN A 170 -2.86 16.50 20.91
CA GLN A 170 -2.52 17.83 21.37
C GLN A 170 -1.03 18.12 21.21
N HIS A 171 -0.17 17.17 21.59
CA HIS A 171 1.28 17.32 21.47
C HIS A 171 1.75 17.33 20.00
N ARG A 172 1.15 16.49 19.13
CA ARG A 172 1.43 16.51 17.70
C ARG A 172 0.97 17.80 17.03
N GLN A 173 -0.21 18.31 17.38
CA GLN A 173 -0.74 19.56 16.87
C GLN A 173 0.11 20.75 17.33
N GLN A 174 0.54 20.75 18.60
CA GLN A 174 1.46 21.76 19.11
C GLN A 174 2.78 21.77 18.32
N SER A 175 3.35 20.60 18.01
CA SER A 175 4.55 20.50 17.18
C SER A 175 4.32 21.09 15.78
N PHE A 176 3.22 20.71 15.13
CA PHE A 176 2.83 21.22 13.81
C PHE A 176 2.68 22.75 13.81
N ASP A 177 1.96 23.32 14.77
CA ASP A 177 1.72 24.76 14.86
C ASP A 177 2.99 25.57 15.13
N ILE A 178 3.97 24.98 15.84
CA ILE A 178 5.29 25.58 16.04
C ILE A 178 6.09 25.54 14.75
N LEU A 179 6.16 24.38 14.08
CA LEU A 179 6.90 24.20 12.82
C LEU A 179 6.35 25.08 11.70
N LEU A 180 5.03 25.22 11.59
CA LEU A 180 4.41 26.00 10.53
C LEU A 180 4.75 27.48 10.67
N ARG A 181 4.67 28.02 11.89
CA ARG A 181 5.09 29.39 12.18
C ARG A 181 6.59 29.59 11.96
N ALA A 182 7.42 28.63 12.40
CA ALA A 182 8.86 28.69 12.20
C ALA A 182 9.23 28.68 10.71
N PHE A 183 8.55 27.85 9.92
CA PHE A 183 8.71 27.79 8.46
C PHE A 183 8.28 29.10 7.80
N ASP A 184 7.08 29.60 8.09
CA ASP A 184 6.58 30.84 7.51
C ASP A 184 7.48 32.04 7.86
N ASP A 185 7.92 32.14 9.12
CA ASP A 185 8.83 33.20 9.56
C ASP A 185 10.21 33.07 8.91
N TYR A 186 10.77 31.87 8.83
CA TYR A 186 12.05 31.63 8.19
C TYR A 186 11.98 31.89 6.68
N TRP A 187 10.87 31.55 6.04
CA TRP A 187 10.69 31.73 4.61
C TRP A 187 10.67 33.21 4.19
N LYS A 188 10.27 34.12 5.10
CA LYS A 188 10.37 35.58 4.87
C LYS A 188 11.81 36.01 4.57
N LEU A 189 12.82 35.37 5.17
CA LEU A 189 14.23 35.64 4.85
C LEU A 189 14.51 35.38 3.36
N ILE A 190 14.03 34.25 2.85
CA ILE A 190 14.22 33.83 1.45
C ILE A 190 13.46 34.76 0.50
N GLU A 191 12.23 35.14 0.85
CA GLU A 191 11.40 36.05 0.04
C GLU A 191 11.95 37.48 0.01
N ASN A 192 12.44 37.98 1.14
CA ASN A 192 12.96 39.35 1.24
C ASN A 192 14.37 39.49 0.68
N HIS A 193 15.17 38.42 0.69
CA HIS A 193 16.59 38.43 0.29
C HIS A 193 16.99 37.26 -0.63
N PRO A 194 16.29 37.02 -1.76
CA PRO A 194 16.47 35.80 -2.55
C PRO A 194 17.85 35.70 -3.22
N GLN A 195 18.40 36.81 -3.72
CA GLN A 195 19.70 36.80 -4.42
C GLN A 195 20.84 36.59 -3.44
N GLU A 196 20.82 37.31 -2.33
CA GLU A 196 21.78 37.18 -1.23
C GLU A 196 21.70 35.77 -0.62
N PHE A 197 20.49 35.25 -0.45
CA PHE A 197 20.28 33.90 0.01
C PHE A 197 20.98 32.90 -0.90
N ALA A 198 20.76 32.97 -2.22
CA ALA A 198 21.39 32.08 -3.18
C ALA A 198 22.92 32.20 -3.20
N SER A 199 23.47 33.43 -3.18
CA SER A 199 24.92 33.66 -3.31
C SER A 199 25.72 33.21 -2.08
N GLU A 200 25.14 33.31 -0.89
CA GLU A 200 25.82 32.98 0.37
C GLU A 200 25.74 31.49 0.75
N GLN A 201 24.90 30.68 0.11
CA GLN A 201 24.69 29.30 0.58
C GLN A 201 26.00 28.50 0.69
N SER A 202 26.88 28.54 -0.32
CA SER A 202 28.10 27.72 -0.33
C SER A 202 29.09 28.05 0.82
N SER A 203 29.05 29.26 1.38
CA SER A 203 29.94 29.71 2.46
C SER A 203 29.36 29.49 3.86
N ARG A 204 28.04 29.27 3.96
CA ARG A 204 27.32 29.22 5.23
C ARG A 204 27.33 27.82 5.84
N ASN A 205 28.21 27.64 6.82
CA ASN A 205 28.48 26.36 7.48
C ASN A 205 27.59 26.12 8.71
N VAL A 206 27.16 24.88 8.94
CA VAL A 206 26.53 24.47 10.19
C VAL A 206 27.61 24.26 11.25
N GLN A 207 27.51 24.99 12.36
CA GLN A 207 28.47 24.96 13.46
C GLN A 207 28.00 24.05 14.60
N SER A 208 28.97 23.54 15.35
CA SER A 208 28.77 22.76 16.57
C SER A 208 28.10 23.63 17.63
N ALA A 209 27.14 23.04 18.35
CA ALA A 209 26.70 23.58 19.63
C ALA A 209 27.89 23.84 20.56
N ARG A 210 27.71 24.75 21.51
CA ARG A 210 28.75 25.14 22.47
C ARG A 210 28.27 24.87 23.89
N TYR A 211 29.22 24.78 24.81
CA TYR A 211 28.98 24.73 26.25
C TYR A 211 30.03 25.53 27.00
N LEU A 212 29.71 25.90 28.24
CA LEU A 212 30.66 26.53 29.15
C LEU A 212 31.47 25.46 29.88
N ASN A 213 32.79 25.46 29.71
CA ASN A 213 33.68 24.55 30.44
C ASN A 213 33.84 24.98 31.92
N GLY A 214 34.61 24.22 32.70
CA GLY A 214 34.87 24.50 34.11
C GLY A 214 35.54 25.86 34.40
N ASP A 215 36.14 26.50 33.39
CA ASP A 215 36.74 27.84 33.47
C ASP A 215 35.76 28.96 33.02
N GLY A 216 34.51 28.62 32.70
CA GLY A 216 33.51 29.55 32.16
C GLY A 216 33.79 29.99 30.72
N LYS A 217 34.64 29.27 29.97
CA LYS A 217 34.91 29.53 28.55
C LYS A 217 33.95 28.74 27.67
N SER A 218 33.44 29.40 26.64
CA SER A 218 32.59 28.79 25.62
C SER A 218 33.43 27.95 24.66
N VAL A 219 33.19 26.64 24.63
CA VAL A 219 33.90 25.64 23.81
C VAL A 219 32.92 24.82 22.99
N PRO A 220 33.28 24.37 21.78
CA PRO A 220 32.39 23.56 20.95
C PRO A 220 32.25 22.13 21.52
N VAL A 221 31.07 21.55 21.37
CA VAL A 221 30.79 20.15 21.71
C VAL A 221 31.60 19.20 20.81
N TYR A 222 31.71 19.52 19.51
CA TYR A 222 32.57 18.82 18.56
C TYR A 222 33.87 19.59 18.34
N GLN A 223 35.02 18.92 18.51
CA GLN A 223 36.34 19.59 18.55
C GLN A 223 36.67 20.38 17.28
N GLU A 224 36.29 19.91 16.08
CA GLU A 224 36.56 20.63 14.82
C GLU A 224 35.67 21.88 14.64
N GLY A 225 34.63 22.04 15.45
CA GLY A 225 33.71 23.18 15.43
C GLY A 225 32.71 23.19 14.27
N THR A 226 33.11 22.84 13.05
CA THR A 226 32.20 22.77 11.89
C THR A 226 31.60 21.37 11.72
N LEU A 227 30.28 21.29 11.57
CA LEU A 227 29.55 20.02 11.39
C LEU A 227 29.28 19.72 9.92
N ILE A 228 28.81 20.72 9.17
CA ILE A 228 28.49 20.65 7.74
C ILE A 228 29.04 21.92 7.08
N THR A 229 29.72 21.75 5.94
CA THR A 229 30.25 22.89 5.17
C THR A 229 29.22 23.33 4.14
N GLY A 230 28.86 24.62 4.13
CA GLY A 230 27.90 25.19 3.20
C GLY A 230 26.43 24.76 3.43
N TYR A 231 25.55 25.50 2.75
CA TYR A 231 24.10 25.30 2.62
C TYR A 231 23.32 25.26 3.94
N LYS A 232 23.86 25.82 5.03
CA LYS A 232 23.22 25.87 6.36
C LYS A 232 21.73 26.24 6.28
N ASP A 233 21.39 27.29 5.54
CA ASP A 233 20.04 27.84 5.51
C ASP A 233 19.09 27.05 4.60
N ALA A 234 19.56 26.63 3.43
CA ALA A 234 18.80 25.73 2.55
C ALA A 234 18.49 24.38 3.24
N LEU A 235 19.44 23.85 4.02
CA LEU A 235 19.23 22.63 4.81
C LEU A 235 18.12 22.80 5.84
N LEU A 236 18.12 23.91 6.59
CA LEU A 236 17.07 24.18 7.57
C LEU A 236 15.69 24.34 6.92
N ALA A 237 15.62 24.98 5.75
CA ALA A 237 14.37 25.10 5.00
C ALA A 237 13.80 23.72 4.61
N TYR A 238 14.64 22.82 4.10
CA TYR A 238 14.19 21.45 3.82
C TYR A 238 13.83 20.66 5.08
N GLN A 239 14.59 20.79 6.16
CA GLN A 239 14.30 20.13 7.44
C GLN A 239 12.94 20.55 8.00
N LEU A 240 12.61 21.85 7.94
CA LEU A 240 11.30 22.37 8.34
C LEU A 240 10.18 21.80 7.47
N MET A 241 10.34 21.76 6.15
CA MET A 241 9.35 21.14 5.24
C MET A 241 9.17 19.64 5.52
N ASN A 242 10.27 18.92 5.76
CA ASN A 242 10.27 17.49 6.04
C ASN A 242 9.53 17.17 7.34
N GLU A 243 9.79 17.92 8.41
CA GLU A 243 9.09 17.73 9.68
C GLU A 243 7.62 18.15 9.60
N LEU A 244 7.29 19.23 8.87
CA LEU A 244 5.90 19.61 8.64
C LEU A 244 5.09 18.49 7.96
N LEU A 245 5.63 17.92 6.89
CA LEU A 245 5.02 16.78 6.20
C LEU A 245 4.88 15.58 7.15
N GLY A 246 5.91 15.29 7.95
CA GLY A 246 5.90 14.21 8.94
C GLY A 246 4.83 14.39 10.01
N GLN A 247 4.70 15.59 10.58
CA GLN A 247 3.66 15.87 11.59
C GLN A 247 2.25 15.84 10.99
N GLN A 248 2.06 16.38 9.78
CA GLN A 248 0.77 16.31 9.10
C GLN A 248 0.36 14.87 8.79
N LEU A 249 1.32 14.03 8.37
CA LEU A 249 1.09 12.60 8.16
C LEU A 249 0.57 11.93 9.44
N HIS A 250 1.24 12.16 10.57
CA HIS A 250 0.83 11.60 11.86
C HIS A 250 -0.54 12.13 12.31
N LEU A 251 -0.78 13.44 12.19
CA LEU A 251 -2.06 14.07 12.56
C LEU A 251 -3.21 13.58 11.69
N SER A 252 -3.00 13.42 10.39
CA SER A 252 -4.02 12.92 9.46
C SER A 252 -4.46 11.50 9.86
N LYS A 253 -3.50 10.64 10.22
CA LYS A 253 -3.78 9.27 10.71
C LYS A 253 -4.51 9.28 12.05
N LEU A 254 -4.04 10.09 13.00
CA LEU A 254 -4.61 10.16 14.35
C LEU A 254 -6.04 10.74 14.34
N LYS A 255 -6.28 11.80 13.58
CA LYS A 255 -7.61 12.45 13.47
C LYS A 255 -8.60 11.62 12.64
N ALA A 256 -8.12 10.79 11.71
CA ALA A 256 -8.99 9.85 10.99
C ALA A 256 -9.69 8.85 11.94
N VAL A 257 -9.11 8.62 13.12
CA VAL A 257 -9.70 7.76 14.17
C VAL A 257 -10.99 8.35 14.71
N SER A 258 -10.97 9.64 15.06
CA SER A 258 -12.07 10.36 15.69
C SER A 258 -13.04 11.01 14.70
N ALA A 259 -12.67 11.10 13.42
CA ALA A 259 -13.53 11.62 12.36
C ALA A 259 -14.68 10.64 12.06
N ASN A 260 -15.93 11.07 12.28
CA ASN A 260 -17.12 10.27 11.94
C ASN A 260 -18.32 11.17 11.61
N PRO A 261 -18.17 12.07 10.62
CA PRO A 261 -18.79 11.91 9.30
C PRO A 261 -17.82 12.11 8.11
N GLU A 262 -18.24 11.75 6.88
CA GLU A 262 -17.52 12.01 5.61
C GLU A 262 -17.03 13.47 5.46
N GLU A 263 -17.80 14.42 6.00
CA GLU A 263 -17.45 15.85 6.03
C GLU A 263 -16.15 16.13 6.80
N GLN A 264 -15.86 15.39 7.88
CA GLN A 264 -14.62 15.51 8.64
C GLN A 264 -13.44 14.86 7.90
N LYS A 265 -13.65 13.77 7.15
CA LYS A 265 -12.60 13.19 6.29
C LYS A 265 -12.23 14.12 5.15
N SER A 266 -13.22 14.75 4.49
CA SER A 266 -12.97 15.78 3.47
C SER A 266 -12.12 16.91 4.03
N LYS A 267 -12.39 17.36 5.25
CA LYS A 267 -11.58 18.39 5.91
C LYS A 267 -10.13 17.95 6.12
N LEU A 268 -9.89 16.70 6.54
CA LEU A 268 -8.54 16.16 6.69
C LEU A 268 -7.80 16.07 5.35
N VAL A 269 -8.51 15.71 4.27
CA VAL A 269 -7.99 15.74 2.90
C VAL A 269 -7.59 17.15 2.50
N ASP A 270 -8.42 18.15 2.78
CA ASP A 270 -8.14 19.55 2.46
C ASP A 270 -6.95 20.10 3.25
N GLU A 271 -6.87 19.80 4.55
CA GLU A 271 -5.74 20.18 5.42
C GLU A 271 -4.42 19.57 4.89
N ALA A 272 -4.41 18.27 4.60
CA ALA A 272 -3.22 17.58 4.08
C ALA A 272 -2.82 18.07 2.67
N THR A 273 -3.80 18.28 1.79
CA THR A 273 -3.55 18.77 0.41
C THR A 273 -3.03 20.21 0.43
N SER A 274 -3.59 21.07 1.27
CA SER A 274 -3.17 22.47 1.38
C SER A 274 -1.70 22.59 1.82
N LEU A 275 -1.28 21.80 2.82
CA LEU A 275 0.12 21.76 3.23
C LEU A 275 1.01 21.21 2.11
N LEU A 276 0.61 20.09 1.49
CA LEU A 276 1.36 19.46 0.41
C LEU A 276 1.61 20.44 -0.74
N ASP A 277 0.59 21.20 -1.15
CA ASP A 277 0.69 22.21 -2.20
C ASP A 277 1.59 23.38 -1.78
N LEU A 278 1.47 23.85 -0.53
CA LEU A 278 2.32 24.88 0.04
C LEU A 278 3.80 24.47 -0.03
N VAL A 279 4.18 23.34 0.57
CA VAL A 279 5.58 22.92 0.63
C VAL A 279 6.12 22.52 -0.74
N SER A 280 5.29 21.92 -1.62
CA SER A 280 5.70 21.60 -3.00
C SER A 280 5.89 22.85 -3.87
N SER A 281 5.16 23.92 -3.61
CA SER A 281 5.39 25.21 -4.25
C SER A 281 6.70 25.84 -3.78
N LYS A 282 6.95 25.80 -2.46
CA LYS A 282 8.13 26.37 -1.82
C LYS A 282 9.40 25.60 -2.20
N GLU A 283 9.34 24.27 -2.25
CA GLU A 283 10.45 23.45 -2.75
C GLU A 283 10.81 23.80 -4.19
N ARG A 284 9.84 23.95 -5.10
CA ARG A 284 10.12 24.35 -6.49
C ARG A 284 10.79 25.73 -6.57
N GLN A 285 10.37 26.67 -5.71
CA GLN A 285 11.00 27.99 -5.61
C GLN A 285 12.46 27.87 -5.12
N LEU A 286 12.70 27.10 -4.06
CA LEU A 286 14.04 26.89 -3.51
C LEU A 286 14.95 26.20 -4.53
N SER A 287 14.48 25.13 -5.18
CA SER A 287 15.21 24.39 -6.21
C SER A 287 15.55 25.25 -7.42
N SER A 288 14.61 26.10 -7.85
CA SER A 288 14.89 27.07 -8.91
C SER A 288 15.90 28.14 -8.48
N LEU A 289 15.88 28.56 -7.22
CA LEU A 289 16.77 29.59 -6.69
C LEU A 289 18.21 29.09 -6.52
N LEU A 290 18.38 27.86 -6.04
CA LEU A 290 19.70 27.24 -5.78
C LEU A 290 20.36 26.68 -7.04
N GLY A 291 19.58 26.31 -8.05
CA GLY A 291 20.06 25.67 -9.27
C GLY A 291 20.45 24.19 -9.08
N ALA A 292 20.47 23.43 -10.17
CA ALA A 292 20.69 21.98 -10.15
C ALA A 292 22.05 21.56 -9.58
N GLU A 293 23.09 22.38 -9.76
CA GLU A 293 24.46 22.08 -9.30
C GLU A 293 24.55 22.01 -7.77
N SER A 294 23.73 22.78 -7.04
CA SER A 294 23.73 22.77 -5.56
C SER A 294 23.39 21.40 -4.98
N TYR A 295 22.65 20.56 -5.71
CA TYR A 295 22.25 19.22 -5.27
C TYR A 295 23.34 18.16 -5.45
N SER A 296 24.56 18.53 -5.88
CA SER A 296 25.73 17.66 -5.68
C SER A 296 26.18 17.63 -4.21
N HIS A 297 25.71 18.56 -3.38
CA HIS A 297 25.98 18.57 -1.95
C HIS A 297 25.20 17.46 -1.22
N ILE A 298 25.91 16.51 -0.60
CA ILE A 298 25.33 15.28 -0.04
C ILE A 298 24.20 15.53 0.97
N MET A 299 24.31 16.55 1.82
CA MET A 299 23.27 16.84 2.80
C MET A 299 22.02 17.43 2.14
N LEU A 300 22.20 18.25 1.10
CA LEU A 300 21.07 18.89 0.40
C LEU A 300 20.32 17.86 -0.45
N SER A 301 21.06 16.99 -1.15
CA SER A 301 20.47 15.87 -1.90
C SER A 301 19.72 14.90 -0.97
N SER A 302 20.26 14.65 0.24
CA SER A 302 19.62 13.78 1.22
C SER A 302 18.31 14.38 1.74
N GLU A 303 18.29 15.66 2.11
CA GLU A 303 17.06 16.31 2.58
C GLU A 303 16.00 16.44 1.48
N LEU A 304 16.39 16.65 0.22
CA LEU A 304 15.49 16.57 -0.93
C LEU A 304 14.93 15.15 -1.13
N GLY A 305 15.76 14.11 -0.96
CA GLY A 305 15.32 12.71 -1.02
C GLY A 305 14.25 12.40 0.04
N LYS A 306 14.45 12.88 1.28
CA LYS A 306 13.44 12.77 2.34
C LYS A 306 12.16 13.54 2.01
N PHE A 307 12.26 14.72 1.40
CA PHE A 307 11.12 15.53 1.01
C PHE A 307 10.23 14.81 0.00
N LYS A 308 10.82 14.22 -1.04
CA LYS A 308 10.10 13.38 -2.00
C LYS A 308 9.44 12.18 -1.30
N GLY A 309 10.18 11.55 -0.39
CA GLY A 309 9.72 10.55 0.57
C GLY A 309 8.40 10.90 1.25
N ASN A 310 8.45 11.93 2.08
CA ASN A 310 7.33 12.37 2.92
C ASN A 310 6.15 12.89 2.08
N THR A 311 6.42 13.53 0.94
CA THR A 311 5.40 13.99 -0.01
C THR A 311 4.57 12.83 -0.55
N ALA A 312 5.22 11.74 -0.96
CA ALA A 312 4.52 10.57 -1.48
C ALA A 312 3.78 9.77 -0.38
N GLU A 313 4.35 9.65 0.82
CA GLU A 313 3.64 9.07 1.98
C GLU A 313 2.36 9.86 2.31
N LEU A 314 2.41 11.20 2.31
CA LEU A 314 1.23 12.04 2.56
C LEU A 314 0.18 11.92 1.44
N LYS A 315 0.61 11.83 0.17
CA LYS A 315 -0.30 11.54 -0.96
C LYS A 315 -1.03 10.21 -0.79
N SER A 316 -0.33 9.17 -0.31
CA SER A 316 -0.95 7.87 -0.03
C SER A 316 -2.03 7.98 1.04
N VAL A 317 -1.79 8.76 2.11
CA VAL A 317 -2.81 9.00 3.15
C VAL A 317 -3.97 9.82 2.62
N ILE A 318 -3.73 10.82 1.77
CA ILE A 318 -4.80 11.58 1.11
C ILE A 318 -5.70 10.66 0.27
N ASN A 319 -5.13 9.75 -0.51
CA ASN A 319 -5.89 8.79 -1.32
C ASN A 319 -6.72 7.85 -0.44
N TRP A 320 -6.13 7.33 0.65
CA TRP A 320 -6.86 6.51 1.62
C TRP A 320 -8.05 7.27 2.24
N LEU A 321 -7.86 8.54 2.63
CA LEU A 321 -8.92 9.37 3.19
C LEU A 321 -10.05 9.67 2.19
N LYS A 322 -9.74 9.66 0.88
CA LYS A 322 -10.72 9.78 -0.21
C LYS A 322 -11.46 8.47 -0.53
N GLY A 323 -10.95 7.33 -0.05
CA GLY A 323 -11.47 6.00 -0.35
C GLY A 323 -10.87 5.36 -1.61
N ASP A 324 -9.80 5.92 -2.18
CA ASP A 324 -9.14 5.43 -3.40
C ASP A 324 -8.14 4.26 -3.10
N GLY A 325 -8.35 3.52 -2.01
CA GLY A 325 -7.53 2.40 -1.55
C GLY A 325 -7.43 2.32 -0.02
N ASN A 326 -6.97 1.18 0.51
CA ASN A 326 -6.75 1.04 1.95
C ASN A 326 -5.41 1.64 2.41
N TYR A 327 -5.26 1.82 3.73
CA TYR A 327 -4.07 2.39 4.36
C TYR A 327 -2.75 1.69 3.98
N LEU A 328 -2.79 0.40 3.62
CA LEU A 328 -1.62 -0.39 3.26
C LEU A 328 -1.28 -0.29 1.75
N GLY A 329 -2.05 0.48 0.98
CA GLY A 329 -1.92 0.54 -0.48
C GLY A 329 -2.26 -0.79 -1.16
N LEU A 330 -3.13 -1.58 -0.53
CA LEU A 330 -3.65 -2.83 -1.09
C LEU A 330 -5.05 -2.61 -1.66
N PRO A 331 -5.51 -3.44 -2.61
CA PRO A 331 -6.92 -3.46 -3.01
C PRO A 331 -7.84 -3.69 -1.80
N ASP A 332 -9.03 -3.10 -1.79
CA ASP A 332 -10.02 -3.33 -0.71
C ASP A 332 -10.51 -4.78 -0.64
N ASP A 333 -10.46 -5.49 -1.77
CA ASP A 333 -10.79 -6.91 -1.90
C ASP A 333 -9.57 -7.84 -1.74
N PHE A 334 -8.44 -7.31 -1.27
CA PHE A 334 -7.22 -8.09 -1.02
C PHE A 334 -7.41 -9.05 0.15
N VAL A 335 -7.20 -10.34 -0.10
CA VAL A 335 -7.31 -11.39 0.91
C VAL A 335 -6.02 -12.21 0.92
N VAL A 336 -5.44 -12.33 2.12
CA VAL A 336 -4.32 -13.22 2.41
C VAL A 336 -4.88 -14.58 2.80
N LEU A 337 -4.59 -15.59 1.99
CA LEU A 337 -4.86 -16.98 2.33
C LEU A 337 -3.55 -17.67 2.69
N MET A 338 -3.50 -18.28 3.87
CA MET A 338 -2.35 -19.00 4.41
C MET A 338 -2.71 -20.46 4.71
N PRO A 339 -3.07 -21.27 3.71
CA PRO A 339 -3.02 -22.71 3.90
C PRO A 339 -1.56 -23.11 4.12
N ASP A 340 -1.33 -24.12 4.97
CA ASP A 340 -0.02 -24.73 5.15
C ASP A 340 0.35 -25.49 3.86
N TYR A 341 0.91 -24.79 2.89
CA TYR A 341 1.13 -25.27 1.51
C TYR A 341 2.00 -26.54 1.42
N ASN A 342 2.69 -26.92 2.49
CA ASN A 342 3.64 -28.02 2.52
C ASN A 342 3.27 -29.17 3.48
N SER A 343 2.23 -29.04 4.33
CA SER A 343 1.85 -30.13 5.21
C SER A 343 0.64 -30.89 4.68
N GLN A 344 0.81 -32.19 4.46
CA GLN A 344 -0.30 -33.13 4.29
C GLN A 344 -1.10 -33.30 5.61
N GLU A 345 -0.62 -32.71 6.72
CA GLU A 345 -1.08 -33.00 8.09
C GLU A 345 -1.95 -31.89 8.71
N ASN A 346 -1.89 -30.61 8.27
CA ASN A 346 -2.72 -29.54 8.82
C ASN A 346 -3.96 -29.22 7.96
N VAL A 347 -4.71 -30.26 7.57
CA VAL A 347 -5.94 -30.14 6.75
C VAL A 347 -7.09 -29.46 7.51
N GLU A 348 -6.99 -29.24 8.83
CA GLU A 348 -8.09 -28.72 9.65
C GLU A 348 -8.13 -27.20 9.80
N ASN A 349 -6.98 -26.51 9.86
CA ASN A 349 -6.96 -25.08 10.22
C ASN A 349 -7.44 -24.18 9.07
N SER A 350 -8.13 -23.08 9.42
CA SER A 350 -8.45 -22.00 8.49
C SER A 350 -7.31 -20.96 8.36
N SER A 351 -7.32 -20.12 7.32
CA SER A 351 -6.33 -19.04 7.19
C SER A 351 -6.38 -18.08 8.40
N PHE A 352 -7.58 -17.79 8.92
CA PHE A 352 -7.74 -16.96 10.11
C PHE A 352 -7.10 -17.59 11.36
N GLU A 353 -7.31 -18.88 11.62
CA GLU A 353 -6.69 -19.58 12.76
C GLU A 353 -5.16 -19.63 12.65
N SER A 354 -4.64 -19.70 11.42
CA SER A 354 -3.19 -19.62 11.17
C SER A 354 -2.65 -18.23 11.47
N LEU A 355 -3.37 -17.19 11.06
CA LEU A 355 -3.03 -15.79 11.34
C LEU A 355 -3.16 -15.46 12.84
N GLU A 356 -4.13 -16.03 13.54
CA GLU A 356 -4.32 -15.85 14.99
C GLU A 356 -3.07 -16.30 15.79
N LYS A 357 -2.43 -17.39 15.37
CA LYS A 357 -1.17 -17.87 15.97
C LYS A 357 -0.03 -16.86 15.77
N VAL A 358 0.07 -16.25 14.59
CA VAL A 358 1.05 -15.19 14.29
C VAL A 358 0.78 -13.95 15.15
N LEU A 359 -0.47 -13.51 15.20
CA LEU A 359 -0.90 -12.35 15.99
C LEU A 359 -0.57 -12.51 17.46
N SER A 360 -0.78 -13.69 18.03
CA SER A 360 -0.46 -13.97 19.43
C SER A 360 1.04 -13.74 19.74
N GLY A 361 1.92 -14.16 18.82
CA GLY A 361 3.36 -13.91 18.92
C GLY A 361 3.73 -12.43 18.78
N LEU A 362 3.08 -11.72 17.85
CA LEU A 362 3.28 -10.28 17.64
C LEU A 362 2.84 -9.44 18.85
N SER A 363 1.68 -9.77 19.44
CA SER A 363 1.19 -9.11 20.65
C SER A 363 2.19 -9.26 21.80
N HIS A 364 2.76 -10.45 22.00
CA HIS A 364 3.78 -10.68 23.02
C HIS A 364 5.09 -9.90 22.75
N SER A 365 5.54 -9.85 21.48
CA SER A 365 6.71 -9.06 21.06
C SER A 365 6.55 -7.57 21.32
N LEU A 366 5.34 -7.04 21.05
CA LEU A 366 4.98 -5.66 21.31
C LEU A 366 4.98 -5.34 22.80
N GLU A 367 4.33 -6.17 23.63
CA GLU A 367 4.29 -6.00 25.09
C GLU A 367 5.71 -5.99 25.69
N TYR A 368 6.56 -6.93 25.27
CA TYR A 368 7.97 -6.95 25.66
C TYR A 368 8.70 -5.66 25.27
N SER A 369 8.51 -5.20 24.03
CA SER A 369 9.16 -3.99 23.50
C SER A 369 8.71 -2.73 24.23
N LEU A 370 7.41 -2.62 24.57
CA LEU A 370 6.87 -1.49 25.35
C LEU A 370 7.43 -1.46 26.78
N ASN A 371 7.42 -2.61 27.48
CA ASN A 371 7.99 -2.72 28.82
C ASN A 371 9.47 -2.34 28.84
N LYS A 372 10.21 -2.74 27.78
CA LYS A 372 11.61 -2.37 27.62
C LYS A 372 11.79 -0.88 27.34
N ALA A 373 10.97 -0.28 26.47
CA ALA A 373 11.00 1.15 26.18
C ALA A 373 10.70 2.00 27.42
N GLN A 374 9.70 1.60 28.24
CA GLN A 374 9.38 2.26 29.52
C GLN A 374 10.57 2.23 30.49
N LYS A 375 11.23 1.07 30.61
CA LYS A 375 12.38 0.91 31.50
C LYS A 375 13.60 1.72 31.04
N GLU A 376 14.02 1.55 29.78
CA GLU A 376 15.21 2.22 29.24
C GLU A 376 15.07 3.74 29.24
N ARG A 377 13.84 4.27 29.08
CA ARG A 377 13.58 5.71 29.18
C ARG A 377 13.97 6.28 30.55
N VAL A 378 13.66 5.58 31.65
CA VAL A 378 13.97 6.04 33.01
C VAL A 378 15.49 6.13 33.23
N ASP A 379 16.23 5.24 32.58
CA ASP A 379 17.68 5.12 32.71
C ASP A 379 18.46 5.90 31.62
N TYR A 380 17.77 6.48 30.63
CA TYR A 380 18.42 7.15 29.50
C TYR A 380 18.94 8.55 29.86
N HIS A 381 20.26 8.69 29.83
CA HIS A 381 20.96 9.97 29.92
C HIS A 381 21.52 10.35 28.55
N TYR A 382 21.17 11.55 28.04
CA TYR A 382 21.66 12.08 26.76
C TYR A 382 23.11 12.58 26.90
N GLN A 383 24.02 11.61 26.95
CA GLN A 383 25.47 11.78 26.91
C GLN A 383 26.02 11.13 25.64
N LEU A 384 27.20 11.54 25.19
CA LEU A 384 27.76 11.16 23.89
C LEU A 384 27.82 9.63 23.69
N ASP A 385 28.22 8.86 24.69
CA ASP A 385 28.30 7.39 24.61
C ASP A 385 26.92 6.73 24.45
N SER A 386 25.95 7.17 25.26
CA SER A 386 24.58 6.65 25.19
C SER A 386 23.91 7.02 23.87
N PHE A 387 24.12 8.26 23.40
CA PHE A 387 23.68 8.70 22.08
C PHE A 387 24.34 7.89 20.97
N THR A 388 25.66 7.67 21.02
CA THR A 388 26.39 6.90 20.01
C THR A 388 25.88 5.47 19.90
N ARG A 389 25.58 4.82 21.03
CA ARG A 389 24.96 3.48 21.04
C ARG A 389 23.58 3.49 20.37
N ASN A 390 22.70 4.41 20.78
CA ASN A 390 21.36 4.53 20.19
C ASN A 390 21.43 4.85 18.69
N PHE A 391 22.26 5.80 18.29
CA PHE A 391 22.48 6.20 16.90
C PHE A 391 22.94 5.03 16.04
N THR A 392 23.91 4.24 16.53
CA THR A 392 24.44 3.07 15.82
C THR A 392 23.36 1.99 15.66
N GLN A 393 22.58 1.72 16.71
CA GLN A 393 21.51 0.72 16.69
C GLN A 393 20.37 1.14 15.75
N GLU A 394 19.96 2.41 15.81
CA GLU A 394 18.93 2.96 14.92
C GLU A 394 19.39 2.95 13.47
N ASN A 395 20.63 3.38 13.17
CA ASN A 395 21.17 3.32 11.82
C ASN A 395 21.27 1.86 11.31
N GLY A 396 21.63 0.91 12.18
CA GLY A 396 21.59 -0.52 11.87
C GLY A 396 20.17 -1.02 11.52
N ARG A 397 19.15 -0.54 12.23
CA ARG A 397 17.73 -0.84 11.96
C ARG A 397 17.27 -0.26 10.62
N LEU A 398 17.64 0.99 10.30
CA LEU A 398 17.35 1.61 9.01
C LEU A 398 17.98 0.82 7.86
N LYS A 399 19.24 0.39 8.01
CA LYS A 399 19.94 -0.47 7.03
C LYS A 399 19.25 -1.83 6.87
N ALA A 400 18.81 -2.45 7.95
CA ALA A 400 18.07 -3.71 7.90
C ALA A 400 16.72 -3.54 7.17
N ARG A 401 15.99 -2.45 7.44
CA ARG A 401 14.74 -2.15 6.73
C ARG A 401 14.97 -1.89 5.24
N LEU A 402 16.00 -1.13 4.89
CA LEU A 402 16.38 -0.90 3.50
C LEU A 402 16.76 -2.21 2.80
N PHE A 403 17.48 -3.10 3.48
CA PHE A 403 17.78 -4.43 2.98
C PHE A 403 16.51 -5.26 2.73
N THR A 404 15.50 -5.19 3.61
CA THR A 404 14.21 -5.85 3.36
C THR A 404 13.50 -5.31 2.11
N LEU A 405 13.59 -3.99 1.86
CA LEU A 405 12.95 -3.35 0.71
C LEU A 405 13.66 -3.66 -0.62
N LEU A 406 15.00 -3.58 -0.66
CA LEU A 406 15.80 -3.70 -1.89
C LEU A 406 16.50 -5.05 -2.07
N GLY A 407 16.67 -5.82 -1.00
CA GLY A 407 17.46 -7.05 -0.99
C GLY A 407 18.95 -6.79 -1.16
N CYS A 408 19.41 -5.57 -0.87
CA CYS A 408 20.79 -5.18 -1.07
C CYS A 408 21.24 -4.20 0.02
N SER A 409 22.52 -4.30 0.42
CA SER A 409 23.13 -3.35 1.35
C SER A 409 23.58 -2.09 0.61
N VAL A 410 23.17 -0.93 1.09
CA VAL A 410 23.69 0.36 0.64
C VAL A 410 24.73 0.82 1.67
N ASN A 411 26.00 0.48 1.40
CA ASN A 411 27.12 0.84 2.27
C ASN A 411 27.81 2.14 1.84
N SER A 412 27.52 2.63 0.63
CA SER A 412 27.90 3.96 0.13
C SER A 412 27.10 4.34 -1.12
N VAL A 413 26.98 5.65 -1.37
CA VAL A 413 26.41 6.24 -2.60
C VAL A 413 27.10 5.75 -3.88
N VAL A 414 28.40 5.44 -3.81
CA VAL A 414 29.23 5.17 -4.99
C VAL A 414 29.04 3.74 -5.53
N SER A 415 28.53 2.82 -4.71
CA SER A 415 28.30 1.44 -5.14
C SER A 415 27.14 0.75 -4.40
N PRO A 416 25.89 1.22 -4.56
CA PRO A 416 24.72 0.54 -4.03
C PRO A 416 24.62 -0.85 -4.64
N CYS A 417 24.19 -1.83 -3.84
CA CYS A 417 23.93 -3.22 -4.26
C CYS A 417 25.10 -3.99 -4.89
N LYS A 418 26.34 -3.47 -4.88
CA LYS A 418 27.49 -4.06 -5.58
C LYS A 418 27.83 -5.50 -5.16
N ASP A 419 27.69 -5.80 -3.86
CA ASP A 419 28.14 -7.06 -3.27
C ASP A 419 27.03 -8.13 -3.16
N GLN A 420 25.85 -7.88 -3.75
CA GLN A 420 24.63 -8.64 -3.46
C GLN A 420 24.22 -9.53 -4.64
N THR A 421 23.71 -10.72 -4.32
CA THR A 421 23.27 -11.72 -5.30
C THR A 421 21.89 -11.39 -5.87
N GLU A 422 21.65 -11.81 -7.11
CA GLU A 422 20.34 -11.79 -7.77
C GLU A 422 19.24 -12.38 -6.87
N SER A 423 19.54 -13.47 -6.15
CA SER A 423 18.60 -14.11 -5.23
C SER A 423 18.13 -13.18 -4.11
N GLN A 424 19.01 -12.32 -3.59
CA GLN A 424 18.64 -11.41 -2.50
C GLN A 424 17.71 -10.30 -2.99
N ARG A 425 18.00 -9.70 -4.16
CA ARG A 425 17.10 -8.68 -4.76
C ARG A 425 15.76 -9.28 -5.17
N LYS A 426 15.76 -10.50 -5.73
CA LYS A 426 14.53 -11.26 -6.02
C LYS A 426 13.70 -11.63 -4.80
N GLY A 427 14.32 -11.66 -3.61
CA GLY A 427 13.68 -11.92 -2.32
C GLY A 427 13.35 -10.66 -1.50
N SER A 428 13.50 -9.47 -2.10
CA SER A 428 13.14 -8.19 -1.48
C SER A 428 11.68 -7.83 -1.69
N LEU A 429 11.12 -6.91 -0.89
CA LEU A 429 9.72 -6.46 -1.06
C LEU A 429 9.47 -5.86 -2.44
N ILE A 430 10.38 -5.01 -2.94
CA ILE A 430 10.28 -4.45 -4.30
C ILE A 430 10.37 -5.57 -5.35
N GLY A 431 11.29 -6.53 -5.18
CA GLY A 431 11.43 -7.61 -6.14
C GLY A 431 10.24 -8.56 -6.19
N TYR A 432 9.61 -8.83 -5.04
CA TYR A 432 8.37 -9.59 -4.99
C TYR A 432 7.18 -8.85 -5.58
N GLN A 433 7.03 -7.57 -5.26
CA GLN A 433 5.96 -6.76 -5.78
C GLN A 433 6.10 -6.59 -7.31
N LEU A 434 7.32 -6.47 -7.83
CA LEU A 434 7.58 -6.46 -9.27
C LEU A 434 7.19 -7.77 -9.95
N LYS A 435 7.46 -8.93 -9.32
CA LYS A 435 6.95 -10.21 -9.81
C LYS A 435 5.42 -10.26 -9.82
N SER A 436 4.75 -9.65 -8.83
CA SER A 436 3.27 -9.52 -8.84
C SER A 436 2.80 -8.71 -10.05
N VAL A 437 3.44 -7.57 -10.34
CA VAL A 437 3.13 -6.75 -11.52
C VAL A 437 3.35 -7.53 -12.81
N GLN A 438 4.50 -8.21 -12.97
CA GLN A 438 4.78 -9.03 -14.15
C GLN A 438 3.75 -10.15 -14.32
N ALA A 439 3.32 -10.78 -13.22
CA ALA A 439 2.31 -11.83 -13.25
C ALA A 439 0.92 -11.30 -13.59
N ALA A 440 0.49 -10.15 -13.04
CA ALA A 440 -0.78 -9.51 -13.37
C ALA A 440 -0.83 -9.04 -14.84
N LYS A 441 0.29 -8.54 -15.39
CA LYS A 441 0.41 -8.25 -16.82
C LYS A 441 0.27 -9.50 -17.67
N THR A 442 0.96 -10.58 -17.30
CA THR A 442 0.88 -11.87 -18.00
C THR A 442 -0.55 -12.43 -17.96
N GLU A 443 -1.26 -12.22 -16.86
CA GLU A 443 -2.67 -12.62 -16.70
C GLU A 443 -3.59 -11.81 -17.61
N GLY A 444 -3.41 -10.49 -17.70
CA GLY A 444 -4.16 -9.65 -18.65
C GLY A 444 -3.91 -10.06 -20.12
N GLU A 445 -2.66 -10.39 -20.48
CA GLU A 445 -2.32 -10.91 -21.80
C GLU A 445 -2.92 -12.31 -22.06
N ARG A 446 -2.99 -13.15 -21.02
CA ARG A 446 -3.65 -14.46 -21.09
C ARG A 446 -5.14 -14.28 -21.34
N ALA A 447 -5.82 -13.44 -20.55
CA ALA A 447 -7.24 -13.13 -20.72
C ALA A 447 -7.52 -12.60 -22.14
N TYR A 448 -6.65 -11.75 -22.69
CA TYR A 448 -6.76 -11.30 -24.09
C TYR A 448 -6.62 -12.45 -25.10
N ARG A 449 -5.70 -13.40 -24.90
CA ARG A 449 -5.59 -14.60 -25.76
C ARG A 449 -6.84 -15.46 -25.67
N VAL A 450 -7.33 -15.75 -24.46
CA VAL A 450 -8.58 -16.51 -24.24
C VAL A 450 -9.75 -15.81 -24.94
N HIS A 451 -9.88 -14.49 -24.80
CA HIS A 451 -10.91 -13.70 -25.49
C HIS A 451 -10.88 -13.92 -27.01
N ARG A 452 -9.69 -13.87 -27.62
CA ARG A 452 -9.53 -14.12 -29.07
C ARG A 452 -9.85 -15.56 -29.46
N GLU A 453 -9.51 -16.54 -28.64
CA GLU A 453 -9.85 -17.95 -28.87
C GLU A 453 -11.36 -18.19 -28.77
N VAL A 454 -12.02 -17.60 -27.78
CA VAL A 454 -13.49 -17.68 -27.64
C VAL A 454 -14.18 -17.01 -28.83
N LEU A 455 -13.68 -15.87 -29.34
CA LEU A 455 -14.19 -15.27 -30.58
C LEU A 455 -14.06 -16.19 -31.80
N LYS A 456 -12.96 -16.97 -31.89
CA LYS A 456 -12.79 -18.00 -32.93
C LYS A 456 -13.84 -19.09 -32.76
N ASN A 457 -14.03 -19.59 -31.53
CA ASN A 457 -15.03 -20.63 -31.22
C ASN A 457 -16.46 -20.15 -31.49
N ILE A 458 -16.79 -18.89 -31.20
CA ILE A 458 -18.08 -18.29 -31.58
C ILE A 458 -18.25 -18.32 -33.10
N SER A 459 -17.21 -17.99 -33.86
CA SER A 459 -17.28 -17.99 -35.33
C SER A 459 -17.53 -19.41 -35.86
N ILE A 460 -16.82 -20.40 -35.32
CA ILE A 460 -16.99 -21.84 -35.64
C ILE A 460 -18.41 -22.32 -35.30
N GLU A 461 -18.94 -21.92 -34.15
CA GLU A 461 -20.30 -22.30 -33.73
C GLU A 461 -21.37 -21.64 -34.61
N ILE A 462 -21.18 -20.39 -35.02
CA ILE A 462 -22.07 -19.73 -35.99
C ILE A 462 -22.03 -20.46 -37.34
N GLU A 463 -20.85 -20.86 -37.82
CA GLU A 463 -20.71 -21.64 -39.05
C GLU A 463 -21.45 -22.99 -38.97
N ARG A 464 -21.36 -23.70 -37.83
CA ARG A 464 -22.12 -24.93 -37.59
C ARG A 464 -23.62 -24.70 -37.74
N ILE A 465 -24.16 -23.65 -37.09
CA ILE A 465 -25.58 -23.31 -37.15
C ILE A 465 -26.01 -22.97 -38.59
N GLU A 466 -25.20 -22.19 -39.31
CA GLU A 466 -25.46 -21.81 -40.70
C GLU A 466 -25.52 -23.04 -41.63
N GLN A 467 -24.64 -24.02 -41.43
CA GLN A 467 -24.63 -25.28 -42.18
C GLN A 467 -25.82 -26.19 -41.83
N GLU A 468 -26.14 -26.35 -40.55
CA GLU A 468 -27.25 -27.20 -40.10
C GLU A 468 -28.62 -26.65 -40.51
N GLN A 469 -28.81 -25.34 -40.39
CA GLN A 469 -30.09 -24.67 -40.66
C GLN A 469 -30.20 -24.12 -42.09
N GLN A 470 -29.14 -24.21 -42.90
CA GLN A 470 -29.08 -23.69 -44.27
C GLN A 470 -29.44 -22.19 -44.36
N VAL A 471 -28.92 -21.40 -43.43
CA VAL A 471 -29.17 -19.95 -43.33
C VAL A 471 -27.84 -19.18 -43.33
N ASN A 472 -27.86 -17.93 -43.79
CA ASN A 472 -26.70 -17.03 -43.74
C ASN A 472 -26.95 -15.85 -42.80
N ASN A 473 -25.86 -15.23 -42.31
CA ASN A 473 -25.85 -14.09 -41.40
C ASN A 473 -26.61 -14.38 -40.09
N THR A 474 -26.39 -15.57 -39.52
CA THR A 474 -27.09 -16.02 -38.30
C THR A 474 -26.76 -15.13 -37.11
N ILE A 475 -25.51 -14.65 -37.02
CA ILE A 475 -25.04 -13.76 -35.95
C ILE A 475 -25.87 -12.46 -35.81
N ASP A 476 -26.35 -11.89 -36.92
CA ASP A 476 -27.16 -10.66 -36.93
C ASP A 476 -28.60 -10.89 -36.42
N LYS A 477 -29.02 -12.15 -36.32
CA LYS A 477 -30.39 -12.56 -36.00
C LYS A 477 -30.52 -13.16 -34.59
N ILE A 478 -29.41 -13.37 -33.90
CA ILE A 478 -29.38 -13.83 -32.51
C ILE A 478 -29.47 -12.62 -31.59
N THR A 479 -30.37 -12.70 -30.60
CA THR A 479 -30.51 -11.68 -29.54
C THR A 479 -30.34 -12.31 -28.17
N VAL A 480 -29.67 -11.60 -27.27
CA VAL A 480 -29.50 -11.99 -25.88
C VAL A 480 -30.41 -11.11 -25.02
N LYS A 481 -31.39 -11.72 -24.36
CA LYS A 481 -32.27 -11.02 -23.39
C LYS A 481 -31.50 -10.85 -22.09
N LEU A 482 -31.15 -9.61 -21.78
CA LEU A 482 -30.42 -9.17 -20.58
C LEU A 482 -31.32 -8.28 -19.74
N GLY A 483 -31.82 -8.80 -18.62
CA GLY A 483 -32.85 -8.10 -17.84
C GLY A 483 -34.09 -7.82 -18.69
N LEU A 484 -34.48 -6.54 -18.77
CA LEU A 484 -35.62 -6.07 -19.57
C LEU A 484 -35.27 -5.75 -21.03
N ASN A 485 -33.99 -5.84 -21.40
CA ASN A 485 -33.47 -5.41 -22.70
C ASN A 485 -33.15 -6.62 -23.59
N ASP A 486 -33.47 -6.53 -24.89
CA ASP A 486 -32.98 -7.47 -25.90
C ASP A 486 -31.78 -6.83 -26.61
N ILE A 487 -30.59 -7.43 -26.48
CA ILE A 487 -29.34 -6.93 -27.09
C ILE A 487 -28.95 -7.80 -28.28
N PRO A 488 -28.65 -7.23 -29.46
CA PRO A 488 -28.11 -8.01 -30.58
C PRO A 488 -26.78 -8.66 -30.22
N PHE A 489 -26.63 -9.97 -30.46
CA PHE A 489 -25.42 -10.72 -30.08
C PHE A 489 -24.14 -10.14 -30.69
N LYS A 490 -24.22 -9.71 -31.95
CA LYS A 490 -23.12 -9.00 -32.63
C LYS A 490 -22.68 -7.73 -31.92
N SER A 491 -23.63 -6.95 -31.39
CA SER A 491 -23.30 -5.71 -30.66
C SER A 491 -22.52 -6.00 -29.39
N LEU A 492 -22.86 -7.09 -28.69
CA LEU A 492 -22.13 -7.55 -27.50
C LEU A 492 -20.71 -7.96 -27.87
N ILE A 493 -20.53 -8.73 -28.94
CA ILE A 493 -19.20 -9.12 -29.45
C ILE A 493 -18.35 -7.91 -29.84
N ASP A 494 -18.92 -6.95 -30.57
CA ASP A 494 -18.20 -5.76 -31.05
C ASP A 494 -17.78 -4.85 -29.88
N GLU A 495 -18.66 -4.65 -28.90
CA GLU A 495 -18.34 -3.94 -27.65
C GLU A 495 -17.21 -4.65 -26.91
N SER A 496 -17.33 -5.97 -26.73
CA SER A 496 -16.34 -6.79 -26.03
C SER A 496 -14.96 -6.70 -26.69
N ARG A 497 -14.91 -6.85 -28.02
CA ARG A 497 -13.69 -6.73 -28.82
C ARG A 497 -13.04 -5.36 -28.72
N LYS A 498 -13.85 -4.29 -28.74
CA LYS A 498 -13.33 -2.92 -28.61
C LYS A 498 -12.69 -2.71 -27.24
N SER A 499 -13.41 -3.04 -26.16
CA SER A 499 -12.91 -2.87 -24.79
C SER A 499 -11.62 -3.66 -24.54
N THR A 500 -11.55 -4.93 -24.95
CA THR A 500 -10.35 -5.75 -24.72
C THR A 500 -9.16 -5.29 -25.59
N PHE A 501 -9.42 -4.74 -26.78
CA PHE A 501 -8.36 -4.12 -27.58
C PHE A 501 -7.78 -2.86 -26.91
N GLU A 502 -8.63 -1.97 -26.39
CA GLU A 502 -8.21 -0.78 -25.66
C GLU A 502 -7.38 -1.17 -24.41
N MET A 503 -7.86 -2.14 -23.62
CA MET A 503 -7.12 -2.69 -22.48
C MET A 503 -5.76 -3.28 -22.89
N ASN A 504 -5.71 -4.06 -23.98
CA ASN A 504 -4.46 -4.66 -24.47
C ASN A 504 -3.44 -3.60 -24.92
N SER A 505 -3.91 -2.48 -25.46
CA SER A 505 -3.03 -1.39 -25.91
C SER A 505 -2.24 -0.75 -24.76
N VAL A 506 -2.82 -0.71 -23.56
CA VAL A 506 -2.13 -0.26 -22.34
C VAL A 506 -1.03 -1.25 -21.95
N LEU A 507 -1.36 -2.54 -21.86
CA LEU A 507 -0.42 -3.61 -21.48
C LEU A 507 0.77 -3.74 -22.43
N SER A 508 0.55 -3.46 -23.71
CA SER A 508 1.55 -3.56 -24.78
C SER A 508 2.23 -2.23 -25.12
N SER A 509 1.99 -1.17 -24.35
CA SER A 509 2.60 0.13 -24.56
C SER A 509 4.12 0.10 -24.38
N GLU A 510 4.83 0.92 -25.16
CA GLU A 510 6.30 1.00 -25.11
C GLU A 510 6.80 1.51 -23.74
N GLU A 511 6.02 2.36 -23.07
CA GLU A 511 6.32 2.86 -21.73
C GLU A 511 6.30 1.73 -20.68
N VAL A 512 5.24 0.90 -20.66
CA VAL A 512 5.17 -0.27 -19.77
C VAL A 512 6.32 -1.23 -20.04
N LYS A 513 6.60 -1.51 -21.32
CA LYS A 513 7.70 -2.40 -21.72
C LYS A 513 9.06 -1.86 -21.25
N ARG A 514 9.38 -0.59 -21.55
CA ARG A 514 10.63 0.04 -21.15
C ARG A 514 10.82 0.07 -19.64
N SER A 515 9.77 0.40 -18.89
CA SER A 515 9.81 0.41 -17.43
C SER A 515 10.08 -0.99 -16.88
N LEU A 516 9.34 -2.00 -17.35
CA LEU A 516 9.57 -3.39 -16.92
C LEU A 516 10.96 -3.91 -17.30
N ASP A 517 11.53 -3.52 -18.45
CA ASP A 517 12.90 -3.90 -18.84
C ASP A 517 13.97 -3.28 -17.92
N ILE A 518 13.76 -2.04 -17.44
CA ILE A 518 14.65 -1.43 -16.42
C ILE A 518 14.53 -2.18 -15.09
N LEU A 519 13.30 -2.51 -14.69
CA LEU A 519 13.02 -3.18 -13.42
C LEU A 519 13.49 -4.64 -13.41
N ASP A 520 13.41 -5.33 -14.55
CA ASP A 520 13.93 -6.68 -14.71
C ASP A 520 15.46 -6.71 -14.57
N ARG A 521 16.16 -5.70 -15.12
CA ARG A 521 17.59 -5.50 -14.89
C ARG A 521 17.93 -5.29 -13.42
N PHE A 522 17.12 -4.52 -12.67
CA PHE A 522 17.30 -4.41 -11.22
C PHE A 522 17.24 -5.78 -10.53
N LEU A 523 16.38 -6.70 -10.97
CA LEU A 523 16.35 -8.05 -10.41
C LEU A 523 17.55 -8.89 -10.83
N ASN A 524 17.84 -8.91 -12.13
CA ASN A 524 18.67 -9.95 -12.75
C ASN A 524 20.14 -9.54 -12.98
N ASP A 525 20.47 -8.25 -13.08
CA ASP A 525 21.84 -7.82 -13.42
C ASP A 525 22.83 -8.11 -12.28
N ILE A 526 24.03 -8.58 -12.63
CA ILE A 526 25.10 -8.84 -11.65
C ILE A 526 25.87 -7.53 -11.39
N GLY A 527 26.03 -7.16 -10.11
CA GLY A 527 26.81 -5.99 -9.70
C GLY A 527 25.97 -4.79 -9.27
N SER A 528 26.51 -3.58 -9.43
CA SER A 528 25.86 -2.34 -8.97
C SER A 528 24.67 -1.99 -9.85
N THR A 529 23.56 -1.62 -9.22
CA THR A 529 22.32 -1.22 -9.88
C THR A 529 22.13 0.30 -9.77
N ASP A 530 21.61 0.90 -10.85
CA ASP A 530 21.19 2.30 -10.81
C ASP A 530 19.80 2.40 -10.15
N LEU A 531 19.81 2.70 -8.85
CA LEU A 531 18.61 2.89 -8.06
C LEU A 531 17.78 4.11 -8.54
N SER A 532 18.42 5.16 -9.07
CA SER A 532 17.69 6.31 -9.61
C SER A 532 16.85 5.91 -10.81
N SER A 533 17.45 5.20 -11.77
CA SER A 533 16.73 4.66 -12.93
C SER A 533 15.63 3.66 -12.51
N THR A 534 15.89 2.83 -11.50
CA THR A 534 14.92 1.88 -10.95
C THR A 534 13.69 2.61 -10.41
N PHE A 535 13.90 3.64 -9.58
CA PHE A 535 12.79 4.37 -8.99
C PHE A 535 12.02 5.20 -10.02
N SER A 536 12.68 5.84 -10.98
CA SER A 536 11.99 6.54 -12.07
C SER A 536 11.18 5.59 -12.96
N ALA A 537 11.64 4.35 -13.17
CA ALA A 537 10.87 3.33 -13.88
C ALA A 537 9.63 2.88 -13.10
N ILE A 538 9.70 2.81 -11.76
CA ILE A 538 8.53 2.54 -10.90
C ILE A 538 7.48 3.65 -11.04
N GLU A 539 7.90 4.91 -10.97
CA GLU A 539 7.00 6.07 -11.13
C GLU A 539 6.36 6.09 -12.54
N SER A 540 7.17 5.91 -13.60
CA SER A 540 6.68 5.88 -14.98
C SER A 540 5.68 4.73 -15.20
N LEU A 541 5.93 3.58 -14.57
CA LEU A 541 5.02 2.43 -14.63
C LEU A 541 3.68 2.73 -13.95
N GLN A 542 3.69 3.40 -12.79
CA GLN A 542 2.45 3.82 -12.14
C GLN A 542 1.68 4.81 -13.01
N ASP A 543 2.36 5.80 -13.58
CA ASP A 543 1.72 6.81 -14.43
C ASP A 543 1.11 6.21 -15.70
N ALA A 544 1.80 5.23 -16.32
CA ALA A 544 1.28 4.49 -17.47
C ALA A 544 -0.05 3.76 -17.16
N PHE A 545 -0.25 3.33 -15.90
CA PHE A 545 -1.49 2.65 -15.47
C PHE A 545 -2.55 3.59 -14.88
N LYS A 546 -2.18 4.76 -14.36
CA LYS A 546 -3.05 5.65 -13.55
C LYS A 546 -4.35 6.09 -14.23
N GLY A 547 -4.40 6.11 -15.56
CA GLY A 547 -5.59 6.41 -16.36
C GLY A 547 -6.30 5.19 -16.96
N SER A 548 -5.81 3.98 -16.67
CA SER A 548 -6.28 2.72 -17.27
C SER A 548 -7.17 1.87 -16.35
N SER A 549 -7.52 2.41 -15.16
CA SER A 549 -8.48 1.76 -14.27
C SER A 549 -9.84 1.71 -14.93
N HIS A 550 -10.22 0.52 -15.38
CA HIS A 550 -11.56 0.24 -15.87
C HIS A 550 -12.40 -0.23 -14.70
N ASP A 551 -13.69 0.10 -14.71
CA ASP A 551 -14.64 -0.37 -13.70
C ASP A 551 -14.83 -1.89 -13.83
N ALA A 552 -13.91 -2.65 -13.22
CA ALA A 552 -13.95 -4.10 -13.22
C ALA A 552 -15.24 -4.60 -12.55
N GLU A 553 -15.74 -3.87 -11.56
CA GLU A 553 -17.00 -4.16 -10.87
C GLU A 553 -18.19 -4.08 -11.84
N LEU A 554 -18.25 -3.07 -12.71
CA LEU A 554 -19.26 -2.99 -13.77
C LEU A 554 -19.27 -4.24 -14.66
N TYR A 555 -18.10 -4.72 -15.09
CA TYR A 555 -18.01 -5.93 -15.92
C TYR A 555 -18.39 -7.20 -15.16
N ILE A 556 -18.04 -7.30 -13.87
CA ILE A 556 -18.46 -8.40 -12.98
C ILE A 556 -19.99 -8.40 -12.81
N GLN A 557 -20.61 -7.24 -12.64
CA GLN A 557 -22.07 -7.10 -12.52
C GLN A 557 -22.78 -7.45 -13.83
N LYS A 558 -22.21 -7.10 -14.99
CA LYS A 558 -22.71 -7.53 -16.30
C LYS A 558 -22.57 -9.04 -16.50
N LEU A 559 -21.45 -9.63 -16.08
CA LEU A 559 -21.24 -11.09 -16.11
C LEU A 559 -22.30 -11.83 -15.30
N ALA A 560 -22.61 -11.36 -14.09
CA ALA A 560 -23.68 -11.94 -13.28
C ALA A 560 -25.05 -11.86 -13.97
N LEU A 561 -25.35 -10.73 -14.64
CA LEU A 561 -26.59 -10.57 -15.40
C LEU A 561 -26.64 -11.53 -16.61
N LEU A 562 -25.51 -11.77 -17.27
CA LEU A 562 -25.39 -12.71 -18.38
C LEU A 562 -25.66 -14.16 -17.97
N GLU A 563 -25.33 -14.57 -16.74
CA GLU A 563 -25.71 -15.89 -16.24
C GLU A 563 -27.23 -16.07 -16.19
N ARG A 564 -27.96 -14.98 -15.96
CA ARG A 564 -29.44 -14.90 -15.99
C ARG A 564 -30.01 -14.53 -17.36
N SER A 565 -29.18 -14.46 -18.40
CA SER A 565 -29.65 -14.13 -19.74
C SER A 565 -30.30 -15.33 -20.44
N ARG A 566 -31.13 -15.03 -21.45
CA ARG A 566 -31.67 -16.02 -22.39
C ARG A 566 -31.24 -15.69 -23.81
N VAL A 567 -30.75 -16.69 -24.53
CA VAL A 567 -30.42 -16.56 -25.95
C VAL A 567 -31.69 -16.84 -26.76
N LYS A 568 -32.03 -15.95 -27.70
CA LYS A 568 -33.18 -16.11 -28.59
C LYS A 568 -32.72 -16.13 -30.04
N GLY A 569 -33.26 -17.10 -30.78
CA GLY A 569 -32.97 -17.36 -32.18
C GLY A 569 -33.87 -16.64 -33.20
N LEU A 570 -33.84 -17.15 -34.42
CA LEU A 570 -34.55 -16.63 -35.59
C LEU A 570 -36.06 -16.55 -35.33
N ARG A 571 -36.70 -15.43 -35.68
CA ARG A 571 -38.18 -15.26 -35.58
C ARG A 571 -39.00 -16.30 -36.35
N ALA A 572 -38.39 -17.06 -37.26
CA ALA A 572 -39.06 -18.07 -38.09
C ALA A 572 -38.64 -19.53 -37.80
N ALA A 573 -37.59 -19.75 -37.01
CA ALA A 573 -37.12 -21.09 -36.60
C ALA A 573 -36.37 -20.96 -35.26
N PRO A 574 -36.92 -21.45 -34.13
CA PRO A 574 -36.24 -21.38 -32.84
C PRO A 574 -34.92 -22.16 -32.89
N LEU A 575 -33.90 -21.68 -32.19
CA LEU A 575 -32.69 -22.46 -31.96
C LEU A 575 -33.06 -23.64 -31.07
N ASP A 576 -32.39 -24.79 -31.24
CA ASP A 576 -32.55 -25.89 -30.31
C ASP A 576 -31.83 -25.59 -28.98
N VAL A 577 -32.26 -26.29 -27.92
CA VAL A 577 -31.79 -26.07 -26.55
C VAL A 577 -30.27 -26.24 -26.40
N PHE A 578 -29.66 -27.16 -27.17
CA PHE A 578 -28.21 -27.36 -27.12
C PHE A 578 -27.48 -26.16 -27.72
N THR A 579 -27.90 -25.69 -28.90
CA THR A 579 -27.33 -24.51 -29.54
C THR A 579 -27.49 -23.23 -28.70
N GLU A 580 -28.66 -23.02 -28.09
CA GLU A 580 -28.87 -21.89 -27.17
C GLU A 580 -27.92 -21.95 -25.96
N GLY A 581 -27.75 -23.15 -25.39
CA GLY A 581 -26.81 -23.41 -24.31
C GLY A 581 -25.37 -23.10 -24.71
N LYS A 582 -24.93 -23.55 -25.89
CA LYS A 582 -23.56 -23.35 -26.36
C LYS A 582 -23.24 -21.87 -26.63
N ILE A 583 -24.16 -21.13 -27.26
CA ILE A 583 -23.99 -19.68 -27.45
C ILE A 583 -23.89 -18.97 -26.10
N LYS A 584 -24.74 -19.33 -25.13
CA LYS A 584 -24.71 -18.74 -23.79
C LYS A 584 -23.38 -19.01 -23.09
N GLU A 585 -22.88 -20.24 -23.14
CA GLU A 585 -21.57 -20.62 -22.58
C GLU A 585 -20.44 -19.78 -23.19
N LEU A 586 -20.34 -19.74 -24.52
CA LEU A 586 -19.30 -18.97 -25.21
C LEU A 586 -19.40 -17.46 -24.91
N THR A 587 -20.63 -16.94 -24.73
CA THR A 587 -20.84 -15.54 -24.34
C THR A 587 -20.32 -15.27 -22.93
N LEU A 588 -20.58 -16.19 -21.99
CA LEU A 588 -20.08 -16.09 -20.62
C LEU A 588 -18.56 -16.19 -20.57
N GLU A 589 -17.94 -17.09 -21.35
CA GLU A 589 -16.48 -17.19 -21.44
C GLU A 589 -15.85 -15.92 -22.03
N LEU A 590 -16.48 -15.33 -23.06
CA LEU A 590 -16.04 -14.08 -23.68
C LEU A 590 -16.05 -12.91 -22.68
N GLU A 591 -17.16 -12.73 -21.97
CA GLU A 591 -17.32 -11.63 -21.02
C GLU A 591 -16.57 -11.88 -19.70
N THR A 592 -16.32 -13.14 -19.32
CA THR A 592 -15.40 -13.49 -18.23
C THR A 592 -13.99 -13.04 -18.57
N ALA A 593 -13.48 -13.37 -19.77
CA ALA A 593 -12.15 -12.94 -20.21
C ALA A 593 -12.02 -11.40 -20.24
N LYS A 594 -13.09 -10.69 -20.62
CA LYS A 594 -13.14 -9.22 -20.54
C LYS A 594 -13.09 -8.69 -19.11
N ALA A 595 -13.91 -9.26 -18.21
CA ALA A 595 -13.90 -8.91 -16.79
C ALA A 595 -12.52 -9.20 -16.16
N ASP A 596 -11.90 -10.31 -16.56
CA ASP A 596 -10.58 -10.71 -16.08
C ASP A 596 -9.49 -9.72 -16.47
N MET A 597 -9.55 -9.24 -17.71
CA MET A 597 -8.61 -8.27 -18.24
C MET A 597 -8.75 -6.92 -17.51
N ALA A 598 -9.99 -6.46 -17.28
CA ALA A 598 -10.27 -5.25 -16.51
C ALA A 598 -9.77 -5.37 -15.07
N LYS A 599 -10.04 -6.51 -14.40
CA LYS A 599 -9.57 -6.76 -13.04
C LYS A 599 -8.04 -6.87 -12.96
N SER A 600 -7.39 -7.46 -13.97
CA SER A 600 -5.93 -7.50 -14.07
C SER A 600 -5.32 -6.10 -14.19
N LEU A 601 -5.94 -5.21 -14.97
CA LEU A 601 -5.53 -3.80 -15.05
C LEU A 601 -5.74 -3.05 -13.73
N SER A 602 -6.87 -3.25 -13.05
CA SER A 602 -7.09 -2.71 -11.70
C SER A 602 -6.00 -3.17 -10.74
N ASN A 603 -5.70 -4.47 -10.73
CA ASN A 603 -4.65 -5.05 -9.89
C ASN A 603 -3.26 -4.48 -10.25
N LEU A 604 -3.00 -4.16 -11.51
CA LEU A 604 -1.75 -3.51 -11.95
C LEU A 604 -1.62 -2.08 -11.43
N VAL A 605 -2.72 -1.31 -11.41
CA VAL A 605 -2.73 0.03 -10.80
C VAL A 605 -2.38 -0.05 -9.32
N ASP A 606 -3.02 -0.97 -8.59
CA ASP A 606 -2.77 -1.16 -7.15
C ASP A 606 -1.34 -1.66 -6.90
N ASP A 607 -0.90 -2.68 -7.65
CA ASP A 607 0.41 -3.28 -7.49
C ASP A 607 1.55 -2.29 -7.84
N ALA A 608 1.35 -1.41 -8.84
CA ALA A 608 2.29 -0.35 -9.18
C ALA A 608 2.27 0.79 -8.14
N GLY A 609 1.09 1.14 -7.60
CA GLY A 609 0.97 2.09 -6.49
C GLY A 609 1.75 1.63 -5.26
N ARG A 610 1.67 0.34 -4.93
CA ARG A 610 2.44 -0.25 -3.83
C ARG A 610 3.94 -0.25 -4.09
N LEU A 611 4.38 -0.50 -5.33
CA LEU A 611 5.80 -0.34 -5.70
C LEU A 611 6.30 1.07 -5.44
N VAL A 612 5.49 2.09 -5.76
CA VAL A 612 5.85 3.49 -5.53
C VAL A 612 6.05 3.73 -4.04
N THR A 613 5.12 3.27 -3.18
CA THR A 613 5.25 3.38 -1.72
C THR A 613 6.56 2.74 -1.21
N PHE A 614 6.89 1.50 -1.64
CA PHE A 614 8.15 0.87 -1.25
C PHE A 614 9.38 1.60 -1.80
N SER A 615 9.32 2.10 -3.02
CA SER A 615 10.43 2.81 -3.66
C SER A 615 10.73 4.13 -2.94
N VAL A 616 9.68 4.85 -2.53
CA VAL A 616 9.74 6.12 -1.81
C VAL A 616 10.28 5.90 -0.40
N GLU A 617 9.83 4.86 0.30
CA GLU A 617 10.42 4.47 1.60
C GLU A 617 11.91 4.15 1.44
N ALA A 618 12.27 3.38 0.41
CA ALA A 618 13.67 3.02 0.14
C ALA A 618 14.52 4.27 -0.18
N GLN A 619 14.04 5.19 -1.02
CA GLN A 619 14.71 6.46 -1.30
C GLN A 619 14.96 7.29 -0.03
N ARG A 620 13.92 7.43 0.81
CA ARG A 620 14.02 8.17 2.09
C ARG A 620 15.05 7.52 3.01
N LEU A 621 15.06 6.19 3.11
CA LEU A 621 16.02 5.46 3.93
C LEU A 621 17.45 5.55 3.39
N VAL A 622 17.66 5.48 2.07
CA VAL A 622 18.98 5.73 1.45
C VAL A 622 19.49 7.11 1.85
N ALA A 623 18.68 8.15 1.65
CA ALA A 623 19.04 9.52 2.02
C ALA A 623 19.34 9.67 3.52
N GLN A 624 18.54 9.05 4.39
CA GLN A 624 18.74 9.10 5.83
C GLN A 624 20.01 8.36 6.28
N ILE A 625 20.32 7.22 5.67
CA ILE A 625 21.55 6.45 5.95
C ILE A 625 22.78 7.22 5.47
N ASP A 626 22.75 7.77 4.26
CA ASP A 626 23.87 8.56 3.72
C ASP A 626 24.19 9.77 4.60
N GLN A 627 23.14 10.46 5.07
CA GLN A 627 23.29 11.54 6.03
C GLN A 627 23.87 11.07 7.37
N ASN A 628 23.43 9.93 7.89
CA ASN A 628 23.95 9.37 9.14
C ASN A 628 25.44 8.99 9.00
N GLU A 629 25.85 8.42 7.87
CA GLU A 629 27.25 8.08 7.60
C GLU A 629 28.13 9.34 7.43
N HIS A 630 27.59 10.40 6.83
CA HIS A 630 28.29 11.67 6.67
C HIS A 630 28.45 12.44 7.99
N LEU A 631 27.38 12.51 8.79
CA LEU A 631 27.40 13.19 10.10
C LEU A 631 28.21 12.40 11.12
N ARG A 632 28.06 11.07 11.15
CA ARG A 632 28.52 10.21 12.26
C ARG A 632 27.84 10.61 13.59
N SER A 633 28.04 9.77 14.62
CA SER A 633 27.39 10.01 15.92
C SER A 633 27.88 11.32 16.59
N GLU A 634 29.17 11.64 16.52
CA GLU A 634 29.73 12.82 17.21
C GLU A 634 29.21 14.15 16.64
N ARG A 635 29.21 14.33 15.31
CA ARG A 635 28.67 15.57 14.72
C ARG A 635 27.15 15.63 14.85
N SER A 636 26.48 14.47 14.78
CA SER A 636 25.05 14.39 15.01
C SER A 636 24.69 14.79 16.45
N TYR A 637 25.45 14.33 17.45
CA TYR A 637 25.28 14.69 18.86
C TYR A 637 25.51 16.19 19.10
N ALA A 638 26.46 16.79 18.37
CA ALA A 638 26.79 18.21 18.48
C ALA A 638 25.83 19.14 17.71
N ASN A 639 24.88 18.60 16.93
CA ASN A 639 23.84 19.36 16.27
C ASN A 639 22.57 19.39 17.15
N PRO A 640 22.14 20.56 17.66
CA PRO A 640 20.95 20.69 18.50
C PRO A 640 19.66 20.14 17.87
N LEU A 641 19.55 20.17 16.54
CA LEU A 641 18.36 19.69 15.82
C LEU A 641 18.14 18.17 15.98
N ASN A 642 19.19 17.41 16.31
CA ASN A 642 19.14 15.96 16.50
C ASN A 642 18.90 15.54 17.96
N PHE A 643 18.66 16.49 18.86
CA PHE A 643 18.33 16.18 20.23
C PHE A 643 16.96 15.48 20.31
N SER A 644 16.94 14.31 20.95
CA SER A 644 15.73 13.58 21.28
C SER A 644 15.92 12.86 22.60
N THR A 645 14.87 12.81 23.41
CA THR A 645 14.85 12.06 24.68
C THR A 645 14.44 10.59 24.47
N LEU A 646 14.17 10.19 23.23
CA LEU A 646 13.70 8.86 22.90
C LEU A 646 14.84 7.86 22.71
N THR A 647 14.54 6.60 23.00
CA THR A 647 15.48 5.49 22.85
C THR A 647 15.19 4.69 21.60
N VAL A 648 16.14 3.86 21.15
CA VAL A 648 15.90 2.92 20.04
C VAL A 648 14.75 1.96 20.35
N GLU A 649 14.51 1.64 21.62
CA GLU A 649 13.44 0.75 22.05
C GLU A 649 12.05 1.40 21.87
N THR A 650 11.95 2.72 21.97
CA THR A 650 10.73 3.46 21.60
C THR A 650 10.39 3.22 20.12
N SER A 651 11.35 3.45 19.23
CA SER A 651 11.17 3.21 17.79
C SER A 651 10.88 1.74 17.49
N ARG A 652 11.47 0.81 18.25
CA ARG A 652 11.18 -0.63 18.14
C ARG A 652 9.73 -0.95 18.50
N ALA A 653 9.22 -0.41 19.60
CA ALA A 653 7.84 -0.63 20.03
C ALA A 653 6.83 -0.12 18.98
N GLU A 654 7.04 1.08 18.43
CA GLU A 654 6.20 1.64 17.36
C GLU A 654 6.22 0.77 16.10
N SER A 655 7.40 0.27 15.72
CA SER A 655 7.53 -0.63 14.56
C SER A 655 6.81 -1.96 14.79
N GLN A 656 6.86 -2.54 16.01
CA GLN A 656 6.11 -3.75 16.35
C GLN A 656 4.60 -3.50 16.33
N PHE A 657 4.16 -2.33 16.78
CA PHE A 657 2.75 -1.95 16.76
C PHE A 657 2.21 -1.81 15.33
N SER A 658 2.94 -1.10 14.47
CA SER A 658 2.58 -0.98 13.05
C SER A 658 2.51 -2.34 12.35
N ASN A 659 3.43 -3.26 12.68
CA ASN A 659 3.39 -4.63 12.17
C ASN A 659 2.14 -5.36 12.68
N LEU A 660 1.83 -5.28 13.98
CA LEU A 660 0.62 -5.88 14.54
C LEU A 660 -0.65 -5.38 13.83
N GLN A 661 -0.77 -4.07 13.55
CA GLN A 661 -1.89 -3.50 12.80
C GLN A 661 -1.99 -4.09 11.38
N GLU A 662 -0.87 -4.22 10.66
CA GLU A 662 -0.85 -4.84 9.33
C GLU A 662 -1.38 -6.28 9.38
N TRP A 663 -0.93 -7.08 10.35
CA TRP A 663 -1.39 -8.47 10.50
C TRP A 663 -2.84 -8.58 11.00
N LEU A 664 -3.32 -7.64 11.81
CA LEU A 664 -4.73 -7.56 12.20
C LEU A 664 -5.61 -7.26 10.98
N PHE A 665 -5.14 -6.41 10.07
CA PHE A 665 -5.83 -6.15 8.81
C PHE A 665 -5.93 -7.40 7.93
N TYR A 666 -4.83 -8.15 7.78
CA TYR A 666 -4.87 -9.43 7.06
C TYR A 666 -5.84 -10.43 7.71
N SER A 667 -5.90 -10.44 9.04
CA SER A 667 -6.76 -11.34 9.80
C SER A 667 -8.24 -11.02 9.66
N VAL A 668 -8.62 -9.75 9.74
CA VAL A 668 -10.02 -9.35 9.52
C VAL A 668 -10.44 -9.62 8.06
N GLN A 669 -9.58 -9.38 7.07
CA GLN A 669 -9.87 -9.71 5.66
C GLN A 669 -10.05 -11.22 5.45
N ALA A 670 -9.16 -12.04 6.02
CA ALA A 670 -9.28 -13.50 5.96
C ALA A 670 -10.59 -13.99 6.63
N LEU A 671 -11.01 -13.34 7.71
CA LEU A 671 -12.26 -13.64 8.42
C LEU A 671 -13.50 -13.20 7.64
N GLU A 672 -13.50 -11.99 7.07
CA GLU A 672 -14.55 -11.50 6.17
C GLU A 672 -14.70 -12.43 4.97
N TYR A 673 -13.58 -12.88 4.39
CA TYR A 673 -13.57 -13.87 3.32
C TYR A 673 -14.09 -15.24 3.78
N LYS A 674 -13.66 -15.75 4.95
CA LYS A 674 -14.11 -17.03 5.55
C LYS A 674 -15.63 -17.07 5.61
N TRP A 675 -16.26 -16.00 6.06
CA TRP A 675 -17.72 -15.92 6.25
C TRP A 675 -18.50 -15.27 5.11
N GLN A 676 -17.82 -14.62 4.16
CA GLN A 676 -18.40 -13.74 3.13
C GLN A 676 -19.32 -12.66 3.72
N GLU A 677 -18.89 -12.07 4.84
CA GLU A 677 -19.64 -11.06 5.58
C GLU A 677 -18.68 -10.02 6.13
N SER A 678 -19.05 -8.75 6.03
CA SER A 678 -18.26 -7.66 6.62
C SER A 678 -18.18 -7.81 8.14
N PHE A 679 -16.99 -7.58 8.69
CA PHE A 679 -16.74 -7.59 10.10
C PHE A 679 -17.37 -6.36 10.74
N TYR A 680 -18.23 -6.61 11.73
CA TYR A 680 -18.81 -5.58 12.57
C TYR A 680 -19.10 -6.15 13.96
N ASP A 681 -18.38 -5.65 14.96
CA ASP A 681 -18.65 -5.97 16.36
C ASP A 681 -19.67 -5.00 16.93
N ARG A 682 -20.84 -5.51 17.33
CA ARG A 682 -21.93 -4.69 17.86
C ARG A 682 -21.66 -4.17 19.28
N VAL A 683 -20.69 -4.72 20.00
CA VAL A 683 -20.40 -4.35 21.40
C VAL A 683 -19.54 -3.10 21.43
N GLU A 684 -18.42 -3.14 20.70
CA GLU A 684 -17.44 -2.06 20.64
C GLU A 684 -17.62 -1.14 19.43
N GLY A 685 -18.47 -1.52 18.46
CA GLY A 685 -18.65 -0.76 17.22
C GLY A 685 -17.48 -0.89 16.24
N PHE A 686 -16.65 -1.92 16.40
CA PHE A 686 -15.46 -2.13 15.57
C PHE A 686 -15.83 -2.66 14.18
N ASP A 687 -15.18 -2.12 13.16
CA ASP A 687 -15.21 -2.60 11.78
C ASP A 687 -13.79 -2.88 11.27
N LYS A 688 -13.65 -3.27 10.00
CA LYS A 688 -12.35 -3.51 9.37
C LYS A 688 -11.43 -2.28 9.42
N ASN A 689 -11.98 -1.09 9.20
CA ASN A 689 -11.20 0.15 9.14
C ASN A 689 -10.68 0.57 10.51
N PHE A 690 -11.31 0.08 11.59
CA PHE A 690 -10.88 0.31 12.96
C PHE A 690 -9.48 -0.23 13.27
N VAL A 691 -8.94 -1.20 12.51
CA VAL A 691 -7.54 -1.66 12.68
C VAL A 691 -6.55 -0.50 12.62
N PHE A 692 -6.75 0.42 11.68
CA PHE A 692 -5.90 1.60 11.50
C PHE A 692 -6.19 2.70 12.52
N LYS A 693 -7.25 2.51 13.32
CA LYS A 693 -7.62 3.36 14.44
C LYS A 693 -7.07 2.89 15.78
N LEU A 694 -6.52 1.68 15.85
CA LEU A 694 -5.88 1.15 17.05
C LEU A 694 -4.69 2.04 17.42
N GLN A 695 -4.59 2.41 18.69
CA GLN A 695 -3.51 3.26 19.21
C GLN A 695 -2.73 2.61 20.34
N ASP A 696 -3.25 1.56 20.98
CA ASP A 696 -2.56 0.88 22.09
C ASP A 696 -2.72 -0.65 22.05
N THR A 697 -1.96 -1.34 22.91
CA THR A 697 -1.98 -2.79 23.07
C THR A 697 -3.31 -3.32 23.58
N GLN A 698 -3.98 -2.58 24.46
CA GLN A 698 -5.26 -2.98 25.03
C GLN A 698 -6.34 -3.02 23.95
N GLN A 699 -6.48 -1.94 23.17
CA GLN A 699 -7.38 -1.85 22.02
C GLN A 699 -7.09 -2.94 21.00
N SER A 700 -5.81 -3.20 20.72
CA SER A 700 -5.42 -4.27 19.78
C SER A 700 -5.84 -5.65 20.29
N THR A 701 -5.75 -5.88 21.59
CA THR A 701 -6.20 -7.13 22.24
C THR A 701 -7.73 -7.24 22.20
N VAL A 702 -8.46 -6.17 22.54
CA VAL A 702 -9.94 -6.16 22.50
C VAL A 702 -10.44 -6.35 21.06
N TYR A 703 -9.75 -5.77 20.07
CA TYR A 703 -10.05 -5.96 18.65
C TYR A 703 -9.81 -7.40 18.22
N LEU A 704 -8.69 -8.00 18.61
CA LEU A 704 -8.42 -9.43 18.37
C LEU A 704 -9.49 -10.32 19.00
N ASP A 705 -9.89 -10.05 20.24
CA ASP A 705 -10.98 -10.78 20.90
C ASP A 705 -12.32 -10.58 20.17
N ALA A 706 -12.57 -9.40 19.59
CA ALA A 706 -13.75 -9.15 18.78
C ALA A 706 -13.75 -9.99 17.49
N LEU A 707 -12.59 -10.15 16.84
CA LEU A 707 -12.45 -11.05 15.69
C LEU A 707 -12.76 -12.50 16.10
N LYS A 708 -12.22 -12.99 17.22
CA LYS A 708 -12.50 -14.35 17.73
C LYS A 708 -13.98 -14.56 18.02
N ARG A 709 -14.62 -13.59 18.71
CA ARG A 709 -16.08 -13.64 18.96
C ARG A 709 -16.90 -13.64 17.67
N PHE A 710 -16.45 -12.93 16.63
CA PHE A 710 -17.11 -12.91 15.34
C PHE A 710 -17.03 -14.27 14.63
N ASP A 711 -15.91 -14.99 14.79
CA ASP A 711 -15.72 -16.37 14.30
C ASP A 711 -16.57 -17.38 15.09
N ASP A 712 -16.50 -17.36 16.42
CA ASP A 712 -17.18 -18.31 17.32
C ASP A 712 -18.71 -18.27 17.21
N LYS A 713 -19.28 -17.07 17.06
CA LYS A 713 -20.74 -16.89 16.94
C LYS A 713 -21.33 -17.52 15.68
N ARG A 714 -20.49 -17.85 14.69
CA ARG A 714 -20.92 -18.32 13.36
C ARG A 714 -20.72 -19.80 13.13
N TYR A 715 -20.73 -20.63 14.18
CA TYR A 715 -20.87 -22.08 14.02
C TYR A 715 -22.19 -22.41 13.29
N THR A 716 -22.15 -22.43 11.95
CA THR A 716 -23.32 -22.73 11.11
C THR A 716 -23.34 -24.22 10.83
N PRO A 717 -24.34 -24.98 11.32
CA PRO A 717 -24.53 -26.39 10.98
C PRO A 717 -25.01 -26.63 9.53
N PHE A 718 -24.96 -25.62 8.66
CA PHE A 718 -25.55 -25.63 7.31
C PHE A 718 -24.54 -25.60 6.16
N GLY A 719 -23.24 -25.73 6.45
CA GLY A 719 -22.24 -25.97 5.40
C GLY A 719 -22.33 -27.42 4.92
N GLN A 720 -22.55 -27.63 3.63
CA GLN A 720 -22.53 -28.97 3.04
C GLN A 720 -21.17 -29.20 2.38
N LYS A 721 -20.52 -30.33 2.71
CA LYS A 721 -19.38 -30.83 1.93
C LYS A 721 -19.88 -31.68 0.78
N VAL A 722 -19.43 -31.37 -0.43
CA VAL A 722 -19.85 -32.02 -1.67
C VAL A 722 -18.61 -32.40 -2.48
N THR A 723 -18.72 -33.47 -3.26
CA THR A 723 -17.73 -33.81 -4.29
C THR A 723 -18.40 -33.81 -5.66
N ASP A 724 -17.86 -32.99 -6.55
CA ASP A 724 -18.30 -32.86 -7.94
C ASP A 724 -17.17 -33.19 -8.91
N VAL A 725 -17.53 -33.61 -10.11
CA VAL A 725 -16.60 -34.01 -11.18
C VAL A 725 -16.78 -33.06 -12.36
N ILE A 726 -15.66 -32.50 -12.84
CA ILE A 726 -15.61 -31.66 -14.03
C ILE A 726 -14.95 -32.45 -15.16
N SER A 727 -15.74 -32.87 -16.15
CA SER A 727 -15.25 -33.44 -17.42
C SER A 727 -14.64 -32.36 -18.31
N LEU A 728 -13.40 -32.54 -18.76
CA LEU A 728 -12.80 -31.65 -19.75
C LEU A 728 -13.43 -31.84 -21.14
N LYS A 729 -13.80 -33.07 -21.50
CA LYS A 729 -14.49 -33.36 -22.77
C LYS A 729 -15.84 -32.65 -22.84
N GLU A 730 -16.71 -32.91 -21.86
CA GLU A 730 -18.09 -32.41 -21.90
C GLU A 730 -18.23 -30.99 -21.36
N HIS A 731 -17.64 -30.67 -20.21
CA HIS A 731 -17.89 -29.38 -19.55
C HIS A 731 -16.93 -28.26 -19.95
N ILE A 732 -15.70 -28.59 -20.36
CA ILE A 732 -14.71 -27.56 -20.74
C ILE A 732 -14.73 -27.34 -22.25
N PHE A 733 -14.63 -28.39 -23.07
CA PHE A 733 -14.64 -28.25 -24.52
C PHE A 733 -16.05 -28.30 -25.13
N GLY A 734 -17.03 -28.90 -24.44
CA GLY A 734 -18.41 -28.96 -24.91
C GLY A 734 -18.69 -30.09 -25.90
N TYR A 735 -17.85 -31.14 -25.94
CA TYR A 735 -18.02 -32.28 -26.83
C TYR A 735 -18.93 -33.33 -26.17
N ILE A 736 -20.23 -33.22 -26.43
CA ILE A 736 -21.26 -34.16 -25.98
C ILE A 736 -21.58 -35.16 -27.08
N ASP A 737 -21.62 -36.46 -26.77
CA ASP A 737 -21.82 -37.52 -27.76
C ASP A 737 -23.22 -37.49 -28.39
N ASN A 738 -24.27 -37.38 -27.56
CA ASN A 738 -25.65 -37.46 -28.01
C ASN A 738 -26.57 -36.47 -27.30
N HIS A 739 -27.48 -35.84 -28.04
CA HIS A 739 -28.56 -35.01 -27.49
C HIS A 739 -29.91 -35.38 -28.12
N GLY A 740 -30.93 -35.62 -27.29
CA GLY A 740 -32.27 -36.01 -27.78
C GLY A 740 -32.29 -37.30 -28.61
N GLY A 741 -31.33 -38.20 -28.42
CA GLY A 741 -31.19 -39.45 -29.18
C GLY A 741 -30.50 -39.31 -30.55
N LYS A 742 -29.92 -38.14 -30.86
CA LYS A 742 -29.13 -37.90 -32.06
C LYS A 742 -27.67 -37.65 -31.70
N THR A 743 -26.76 -38.20 -32.49
CA THR A 743 -25.33 -37.91 -32.42
C THR A 743 -25.07 -36.47 -32.86
N ILE A 744 -24.30 -35.74 -32.07
CA ILE A 744 -23.87 -34.37 -32.41
C ILE A 744 -22.53 -34.47 -33.13
N TYR A 745 -22.39 -33.70 -34.22
CA TYR A 745 -21.13 -33.58 -34.95
C TYR A 745 -20.55 -32.18 -34.75
N TYR A 746 -19.23 -32.12 -34.59
CA TYR A 746 -18.49 -30.90 -34.32
C TYR A 746 -17.51 -30.61 -35.46
N PRO A 747 -17.37 -29.35 -35.90
CA PRO A 747 -16.32 -29.00 -36.85
C PRO A 747 -14.93 -29.27 -36.26
N ALA A 748 -14.02 -29.73 -37.09
CA ALA A 748 -12.66 -30.06 -36.69
C ALA A 748 -11.95 -28.85 -36.04
N PRO A 749 -11.30 -29.01 -34.87
CA PRO A 749 -10.73 -27.90 -34.11
C PRO A 749 -9.56 -27.19 -34.81
N ASP A 750 -8.96 -27.83 -35.81
CA ASP A 750 -7.90 -27.29 -36.66
C ASP A 750 -8.43 -26.34 -37.76
N GLY A 751 -9.74 -26.36 -38.03
CA GLY A 751 -10.39 -25.59 -39.08
C GLY A 751 -10.34 -26.24 -40.46
N SER A 752 -10.15 -27.57 -40.56
CA SER A 752 -10.18 -28.30 -41.84
C SER A 752 -11.56 -28.25 -42.53
N GLY A 753 -12.63 -28.03 -41.75
CA GLY A 753 -14.02 -28.06 -42.19
C GLY A 753 -14.66 -29.46 -42.10
N ASP A 754 -13.92 -30.48 -41.64
CA ASP A 754 -14.47 -31.82 -41.40
C ASP A 754 -15.42 -31.81 -40.20
N MET A 755 -16.46 -32.65 -40.24
CA MET A 755 -17.39 -32.85 -39.13
C MET A 755 -17.02 -34.15 -38.40
N LEU A 756 -16.66 -34.03 -37.13
CA LEU A 756 -16.15 -35.07 -36.26
C LEU A 756 -17.18 -35.47 -35.20
N THR A 757 -17.14 -36.72 -34.75
CA THR A 757 -17.82 -37.10 -33.50
C THR A 757 -17.17 -36.43 -32.29
N ALA A 758 -17.82 -36.48 -31.12
CA ALA A 758 -17.29 -35.88 -29.89
C ALA A 758 -15.93 -36.47 -29.49
N ASP A 759 -15.74 -37.79 -29.58
CA ASP A 759 -14.45 -38.46 -29.30
C ASP A 759 -13.35 -38.03 -30.28
N GLU A 760 -13.67 -38.01 -31.58
CA GLU A 760 -12.73 -37.59 -32.62
C GLU A 760 -12.33 -36.11 -32.46
N ALA A 761 -13.30 -35.24 -32.13
CA ALA A 761 -13.05 -33.83 -31.88
C ALA A 761 -12.23 -33.60 -30.61
N PHE A 762 -12.51 -34.34 -29.54
CA PHE A 762 -11.75 -34.29 -28.30
C PHE A 762 -10.31 -34.74 -28.52
N ASN A 763 -10.09 -35.89 -29.15
CA ASN A 763 -8.75 -36.39 -29.45
C ASN A 763 -7.96 -35.46 -30.38
N ALA A 764 -8.60 -34.91 -31.41
CA ALA A 764 -8.00 -33.88 -32.27
C ALA A 764 -7.62 -32.63 -31.47
N LYS A 765 -8.45 -32.22 -30.51
CA LYS A 765 -8.16 -31.08 -29.63
C LYS A 765 -6.98 -31.38 -28.69
N LEU A 766 -6.91 -32.56 -28.09
CA LEU A 766 -5.79 -32.95 -27.23
C LEU A 766 -4.47 -32.94 -28.00
N LYS A 767 -4.43 -33.51 -29.21
CA LYS A 767 -3.25 -33.48 -30.09
C LYS A 767 -2.76 -32.08 -30.42
N LEU A 768 -3.68 -31.13 -30.64
CA LEU A 768 -3.31 -29.72 -30.89
C LEU A 768 -2.70 -29.04 -29.65
N LEU A 769 -2.99 -29.56 -28.46
CA LEU A 769 -2.53 -29.03 -27.18
C LEU A 769 -1.29 -29.76 -26.64
N SER A 770 -0.99 -30.96 -27.12
CA SER A 770 0.22 -31.72 -26.80
C SER A 770 1.48 -31.12 -27.43
N ARG A 771 2.58 -31.08 -26.67
CA ARG A 771 3.88 -30.57 -27.12
C ARG A 771 5.04 -31.38 -26.52
N ASN A 772 6.08 -31.56 -27.33
CA ASN A 772 7.33 -32.19 -26.88
C ASN A 772 8.28 -31.15 -26.28
N PHE A 773 8.77 -31.42 -25.07
CA PHE A 773 9.78 -30.65 -24.36
C PHE A 773 10.99 -31.53 -24.05
N GLY A 774 11.93 -31.59 -24.99
CA GLY A 774 13.02 -32.56 -24.89
C GLY A 774 12.49 -33.96 -25.20
N PHE A 775 12.62 -34.88 -24.25
CA PHE A 775 12.08 -36.25 -24.35
C PHE A 775 10.66 -36.38 -23.79
N ASP A 776 10.17 -35.39 -23.05
CA ASP A 776 8.83 -35.47 -22.43
C ASP A 776 7.76 -34.94 -23.39
N GLU A 777 6.65 -35.66 -23.53
CA GLU A 777 5.43 -35.15 -24.15
C GLU A 777 4.49 -34.63 -23.05
N TRP A 778 4.04 -33.37 -23.20
CA TRP A 778 3.13 -32.74 -22.26
C TRP A 778 1.87 -32.22 -22.96
N LEU A 779 0.71 -32.64 -22.46
CA LEU A 779 -0.58 -32.02 -22.77
C LEU A 779 -0.81 -30.85 -21.82
N THR A 780 -1.17 -29.67 -22.32
CA THR A 780 -1.53 -28.52 -21.47
C THR A 780 -2.87 -27.91 -21.87
N VAL A 781 -3.81 -27.89 -20.92
CA VAL A 781 -5.16 -27.36 -21.07
C VAL A 781 -5.35 -26.15 -20.15
N GLU A 782 -5.81 -25.03 -20.70
CA GLU A 782 -6.27 -23.87 -19.94
C GLU A 782 -7.79 -23.81 -19.95
N PHE A 783 -8.40 -23.53 -18.80
CA PHE A 783 -9.85 -23.49 -18.68
C PHE A 783 -10.34 -22.56 -17.56
N SER A 784 -11.62 -22.23 -17.61
CA SER A 784 -12.33 -21.43 -16.61
C SER A 784 -13.41 -22.27 -15.94
N THR A 785 -13.57 -22.10 -14.63
CA THR A 785 -14.69 -22.66 -13.86
C THR A 785 -15.72 -21.60 -13.47
N VAL A 786 -15.65 -20.40 -14.05
CA VAL A 786 -16.62 -19.31 -13.85
C VAL A 786 -17.84 -19.53 -14.75
N LYS A 787 -18.52 -20.66 -14.55
CA LYS A 787 -19.75 -21.03 -15.26
C LYS A 787 -20.54 -22.06 -14.47
N ASN A 788 -21.78 -22.29 -14.87
CA ASN A 788 -22.60 -23.35 -14.28
C ASN A 788 -22.27 -24.70 -14.95
N PHE A 789 -22.03 -25.72 -14.14
CA PHE A 789 -21.73 -27.09 -14.59
C PHE A 789 -22.98 -27.97 -14.43
N PRO A 790 -23.62 -28.41 -15.53
CA PRO A 790 -24.85 -29.20 -15.46
C PRO A 790 -24.69 -30.44 -14.57
N LYS A 791 -25.71 -30.74 -13.75
CA LYS A 791 -25.75 -31.90 -12.83
C LYS A 791 -24.70 -31.90 -11.71
N THR A 792 -23.97 -30.80 -11.50
CA THR A 792 -23.06 -30.62 -10.36
C THR A 792 -23.60 -29.57 -9.38
N ASN A 793 -23.02 -29.46 -8.19
CA ASN A 793 -23.30 -28.36 -7.26
C ASN A 793 -22.25 -27.24 -7.33
N LEU A 794 -21.25 -27.38 -8.20
CA LEU A 794 -20.08 -26.51 -8.29
C LEU A 794 -20.46 -25.16 -8.89
N PHE A 795 -20.20 -24.10 -8.14
CA PHE A 795 -20.51 -22.70 -8.46
C PHE A 795 -21.96 -22.46 -8.91
N HIS A 796 -22.89 -23.28 -8.39
CA HIS A 796 -24.27 -23.33 -8.88
C HIS A 796 -25.02 -21.99 -8.69
N GLY A 797 -25.36 -21.36 -9.81
CA GLY A 797 -26.03 -20.07 -9.88
C GLY A 797 -27.54 -20.12 -9.64
N PRO A 798 -28.22 -18.97 -9.75
CA PRO A 798 -29.67 -18.93 -9.64
C PRO A 798 -30.34 -19.51 -10.90
N ILE A 799 -31.42 -20.25 -10.72
CA ILE A 799 -32.26 -20.77 -11.82
C ILE A 799 -33.48 -19.87 -11.95
N LEU A 800 -33.78 -19.45 -13.19
CA LEU A 800 -34.91 -18.59 -13.50
C LEU A 800 -36.18 -19.40 -13.66
N GLY A 801 -37.31 -18.81 -13.26
CA GLY A 801 -38.64 -19.37 -13.51
C GLY A 801 -39.17 -19.08 -14.91
N ASN A 802 -40.41 -18.58 -14.96
CA ASN A 802 -41.16 -18.34 -16.21
C ASN A 802 -40.37 -17.58 -17.29
N GLU A 803 -40.72 -17.84 -18.55
CA GLU A 803 -39.97 -17.32 -19.71
C GLU A 803 -39.92 -15.79 -19.84
N ASP A 804 -40.92 -15.12 -19.29
CA ASP A 804 -41.06 -13.67 -19.39
C ASP A 804 -40.37 -12.92 -18.26
N ASP A 805 -40.20 -13.54 -17.09
CA ASP A 805 -39.65 -12.91 -15.89
C ASP A 805 -38.26 -13.45 -15.54
N VAL A 806 -37.23 -12.84 -16.15
CA VAL A 806 -35.82 -13.16 -15.90
C VAL A 806 -35.33 -12.74 -14.50
N MET A 807 -36.19 -12.12 -13.69
CA MET A 807 -35.91 -11.75 -12.30
C MET A 807 -36.57 -12.68 -11.28
N CYS A 808 -37.57 -13.45 -11.70
CA CYS A 808 -38.20 -14.47 -10.87
C CYS A 808 -37.29 -15.69 -10.76
N LEU A 809 -36.79 -15.97 -9.55
CA LEU A 809 -35.92 -17.10 -9.28
C LEU A 809 -36.75 -18.34 -8.90
N GLU A 810 -36.51 -19.48 -9.54
CA GLU A 810 -37.01 -20.78 -9.06
C GLU A 810 -36.10 -21.35 -7.98
N VAL A 811 -34.78 -21.21 -8.17
CA VAL A 811 -33.76 -21.66 -7.23
C VAL A 811 -32.77 -20.52 -7.00
N ALA A 812 -32.49 -20.23 -5.73
CA ALA A 812 -31.56 -19.17 -5.36
C ALA A 812 -30.10 -19.53 -5.66
N GLY A 813 -29.72 -20.81 -5.70
CA GLY A 813 -28.33 -21.25 -5.91
C GLY A 813 -27.50 -21.28 -4.61
N ASN A 814 -26.17 -21.41 -4.75
CA ASN A 814 -25.25 -21.59 -3.63
C ASN A 814 -24.30 -20.38 -3.45
N TYR A 815 -23.73 -20.25 -2.26
CA TYR A 815 -22.70 -19.26 -1.91
C TYR A 815 -21.63 -19.90 -1.02
N SER A 816 -20.54 -19.15 -0.79
CA SER A 816 -19.37 -19.63 -0.03
C SER A 816 -18.78 -20.94 -0.56
N ASP A 817 -18.88 -21.16 -1.87
CA ASP A 817 -18.39 -22.36 -2.54
C ASP A 817 -16.86 -22.35 -2.61
N LYS A 818 -16.23 -23.16 -1.77
CA LYS A 818 -14.79 -23.15 -1.51
C LYS A 818 -14.20 -24.53 -1.59
N ILE A 819 -13.06 -24.63 -2.27
CA ILE A 819 -12.29 -25.85 -2.43
C ILE A 819 -11.83 -26.35 -1.05
N ASP A 820 -12.06 -27.63 -0.80
CA ASP A 820 -11.45 -28.40 0.28
C ASP A 820 -10.24 -29.19 -0.25
N GLY A 821 -10.40 -29.89 -1.38
CA GLY A 821 -9.33 -30.68 -2.02
C GLY A 821 -9.64 -31.03 -3.47
N ILE A 822 -8.61 -31.35 -4.26
CA ILE A 822 -8.72 -31.65 -5.69
C ILE A 822 -7.92 -32.90 -6.06
N SER A 823 -8.50 -33.79 -6.89
CA SER A 823 -7.77 -34.85 -7.59
C SER A 823 -8.04 -34.81 -9.09
N ILE A 824 -7.24 -35.55 -9.86
CA ILE A 824 -7.37 -35.65 -11.31
C ILE A 824 -7.43 -37.12 -11.68
N ASN A 825 -8.41 -37.50 -12.48
CA ASN A 825 -8.51 -38.82 -13.09
C ASN A 825 -8.41 -38.70 -14.61
N LEU A 826 -7.70 -39.63 -15.22
CA LEU A 826 -7.52 -39.77 -16.65
C LEU A 826 -8.23 -41.06 -17.06
N ALA A 827 -9.41 -40.92 -17.66
CA ALA A 827 -10.20 -42.04 -18.13
C ALA A 827 -9.67 -42.49 -19.50
N ILE A 828 -9.30 -43.76 -19.60
CA ILE A 828 -8.70 -44.34 -20.80
C ILE A 828 -9.46 -45.58 -21.27
N ASN A 829 -9.52 -45.80 -22.58
CA ASN A 829 -10.15 -46.97 -23.20
C ASN A 829 -9.19 -48.17 -23.36
N TYR A 830 -7.88 -47.94 -23.38
CA TYR A 830 -6.84 -48.97 -23.30
C TYR A 830 -5.58 -48.41 -22.62
N ASP A 831 -4.86 -49.27 -21.92
CA ASP A 831 -3.60 -48.93 -21.24
C ASP A 831 -2.41 -49.46 -22.04
N ILE A 832 -1.39 -48.62 -22.24
CA ILE A 832 -0.18 -48.92 -23.00
C ILE A 832 1.05 -49.14 -22.12
N SER A 833 1.13 -48.47 -20.97
CA SER A 833 2.34 -48.42 -20.12
C SER A 833 2.22 -49.31 -18.89
N GLY A 834 0.99 -49.59 -18.43
CA GLY A 834 0.74 -50.29 -17.17
C GLY A 834 0.88 -49.39 -15.94
N GLU A 835 1.04 -48.08 -16.12
CA GLU A 835 1.14 -47.12 -15.04
C GLU A 835 -0.22 -46.83 -14.42
N SER A 836 -0.28 -46.72 -13.08
CA SER A 836 -1.53 -46.39 -12.37
C SER A 836 -1.77 -44.89 -12.24
N ALA A 837 -0.78 -44.05 -12.55
CA ALA A 837 -0.89 -42.60 -12.54
C ALA A 837 0.24 -41.97 -13.35
N THR A 838 -0.02 -40.79 -13.92
CA THR A 838 1.00 -39.95 -14.56
C THR A 838 1.23 -38.65 -13.79
N ARG A 839 2.36 -37.99 -14.04
CA ARG A 839 2.68 -36.69 -13.44
C ARG A 839 1.75 -35.60 -13.98
N ALA A 840 1.22 -34.78 -13.07
CA ALA A 840 0.37 -33.65 -13.37
C ALA A 840 0.87 -32.35 -12.71
N LEU A 841 0.66 -31.22 -13.38
CA LEU A 841 0.85 -29.88 -12.86
C LEU A 841 -0.48 -29.15 -12.91
N LEU A 842 -1.07 -28.87 -11.75
CA LEU A 842 -2.29 -28.08 -11.66
C LEU A 842 -1.95 -26.68 -11.19
N THR A 843 -2.33 -25.68 -11.97
CA THR A 843 -2.16 -24.26 -11.63
C THR A 843 -3.51 -23.63 -11.37
N TYR A 844 -3.64 -22.98 -10.22
CA TYR A 844 -4.76 -22.11 -9.88
C TYR A 844 -4.32 -20.66 -10.08
N GLY A 845 -5.09 -19.87 -10.83
CA GLY A 845 -4.81 -18.47 -11.12
C GLY A 845 -6.03 -17.76 -11.72
N GLY A 846 -5.80 -16.58 -12.31
CA GLY A 846 -6.88 -15.71 -12.76
C GLY A 846 -7.63 -15.04 -11.61
N ASN A 847 -8.81 -14.51 -11.90
CA ASN A 847 -9.68 -13.91 -10.89
C ASN A 847 -10.61 -14.94 -10.29
N ASN A 848 -10.96 -14.69 -9.03
CA ASN A 848 -11.71 -15.62 -8.21
C ASN A 848 -13.07 -15.02 -7.90
N TYR A 849 -14.11 -15.71 -8.34
CA TYR A 849 -15.47 -15.24 -8.26
C TYR A 849 -16.18 -15.99 -7.17
N MET A 850 -16.93 -15.27 -6.36
CA MET A 850 -17.75 -15.83 -5.30
C MET A 850 -19.16 -15.32 -5.45
N ARG A 851 -20.13 -16.20 -5.23
CA ARG A 851 -21.53 -15.76 -5.14
C ARG A 851 -21.76 -15.10 -3.79
N SER A 852 -22.48 -13.98 -3.80
CA SER A 852 -22.95 -13.32 -2.58
C SER A 852 -23.96 -14.19 -1.84
N ARG A 853 -24.13 -13.94 -0.53
CA ARG A 853 -25.07 -14.69 0.34
C ARG A 853 -26.53 -14.62 -0.13
N SER A 854 -26.92 -13.50 -0.74
CA SER A 854 -28.27 -13.28 -1.28
C SER A 854 -28.14 -12.98 -2.77
N PRO A 855 -28.99 -13.54 -3.65
CA PRO A 855 -28.93 -13.24 -5.08
C PRO A 855 -29.00 -11.74 -5.36
N GLY A 856 -28.23 -11.28 -6.35
CA GLY A 856 -28.18 -9.86 -6.69
C GLY A 856 -29.49 -9.29 -7.23
N MET A 857 -29.63 -7.97 -7.07
CA MET A 857 -30.78 -7.17 -7.49
C MET A 857 -30.47 -6.40 -8.77
N LEU A 858 -31.46 -6.24 -9.65
CA LEU A 858 -31.30 -5.43 -10.87
C LEU A 858 -31.06 -3.96 -10.52
N MET A 859 -30.12 -3.34 -11.21
CA MET A 859 -29.88 -1.90 -11.11
C MET A 859 -30.95 -1.11 -11.88
N ASP A 860 -31.14 0.17 -11.50
CA ASP A 860 -32.19 1.03 -12.07
C ASP A 860 -32.08 1.24 -13.59
N ASP A 861 -30.87 1.08 -14.16
CA ASP A 861 -30.58 1.19 -15.59
C ASP A 861 -30.74 -0.13 -16.38
N ALA A 862 -31.04 -1.24 -15.68
CA ALA A 862 -31.12 -2.59 -16.21
C ALA A 862 -29.86 -3.09 -16.95
N GLN A 863 -28.67 -2.53 -16.67
CA GLN A 863 -27.41 -2.92 -17.31
C GLN A 863 -26.55 -3.87 -16.45
N GLY A 864 -26.87 -4.03 -15.16
CA GLY A 864 -26.14 -4.91 -14.25
C GLY A 864 -26.97 -5.44 -13.09
N LEU A 865 -26.41 -6.43 -12.38
CA LEU A 865 -26.92 -6.90 -11.09
C LEU A 865 -26.02 -6.39 -9.96
N LYS A 866 -26.58 -5.62 -9.04
CA LYS A 866 -25.89 -5.26 -7.81
C LYS A 866 -25.91 -6.46 -6.86
N GLY A 867 -24.72 -6.94 -6.49
CA GLY A 867 -24.54 -7.91 -5.40
C GLY A 867 -24.87 -9.36 -5.73
N ASP A 868 -24.36 -9.94 -6.82
CA ASP A 868 -24.50 -11.38 -7.13
C ASP A 868 -23.15 -12.11 -7.19
N LEU A 869 -22.19 -11.53 -7.92
CA LEU A 869 -20.80 -11.98 -7.97
C LEU A 869 -19.92 -10.98 -7.21
N ILE A 870 -18.98 -11.52 -6.44
CA ILE A 870 -17.95 -10.80 -5.71
C ILE A 870 -16.63 -11.32 -6.24
N SER A 871 -15.77 -10.44 -6.76
CA SER A 871 -14.39 -10.80 -7.05
C SER A 871 -13.55 -10.51 -5.81
N TYR A 872 -12.74 -11.48 -5.40
CA TYR A 872 -11.70 -11.26 -4.39
C TYR A 872 -10.32 -11.36 -5.05
N SER A 873 -9.45 -10.41 -4.73
CA SER A 873 -8.03 -10.47 -5.06
C SER A 873 -7.31 -11.44 -4.11
N THR A 874 -7.69 -12.72 -4.11
CA THR A 874 -7.08 -13.72 -3.22
C THR A 874 -5.68 -14.08 -3.70
N ARG A 875 -4.67 -13.68 -2.93
CA ARG A 875 -3.28 -13.94 -3.30
C ARG A 875 -2.74 -15.16 -2.58
N PHE A 876 -1.78 -15.85 -3.19
CA PHE A 876 -1.01 -16.89 -2.51
C PHE A 876 0.04 -16.21 -1.65
N ALA A 877 -0.07 -16.38 -0.33
CA ALA A 877 0.81 -15.72 0.61
C ALA A 877 2.10 -16.52 0.80
N ASP A 878 3.22 -15.86 0.63
CA ASP A 878 4.54 -16.35 1.01
C ASP A 878 5.03 -15.44 2.15
N ILE A 879 5.28 -16.01 3.32
CA ILE A 879 5.79 -15.23 4.44
C ILE A 879 7.30 -15.33 4.40
N SER A 880 7.93 -14.27 3.92
CA SER A 880 9.39 -14.15 3.95
C SER A 880 9.77 -12.85 4.66
N ASN A 881 10.81 -12.92 5.50
CA ASN A 881 11.36 -11.76 6.22
C ASN A 881 10.35 -10.95 7.04
N GLY A 882 9.28 -11.58 7.56
CA GLY A 882 8.28 -10.93 8.39
C GLY A 882 7.25 -10.09 7.63
N SER A 883 7.17 -10.22 6.30
CA SER A 883 6.18 -9.54 5.47
C SER A 883 5.40 -10.53 4.59
N VAL A 884 4.15 -10.19 4.28
CA VAL A 884 3.32 -10.97 3.37
C VAL A 884 3.66 -10.62 1.94
N VAL A 885 4.28 -11.58 1.26
CA VAL A 885 4.51 -11.55 -0.18
C VAL A 885 3.36 -12.28 -0.86
N SER A 886 2.90 -11.78 -1.99
CA SER A 886 1.70 -12.28 -2.64
C SER A 886 2.02 -12.73 -4.08
N LYS A 887 1.59 -13.93 -4.47
CA LYS A 887 1.63 -14.43 -5.85
C LYS A 887 0.20 -14.50 -6.41
N SER A 888 0.01 -14.15 -7.68
CA SER A 888 -1.31 -14.17 -8.35
C SER A 888 -1.75 -15.59 -8.76
N SER A 889 -0.82 -16.53 -8.88
CA SER A 889 -1.08 -17.93 -9.20
C SER A 889 -0.17 -18.86 -8.42
N PHE A 890 -0.56 -20.13 -8.34
CA PHE A 890 0.22 -21.17 -7.70
C PHE A 890 0.12 -22.46 -8.50
N LYS A 891 1.28 -23.06 -8.75
CA LYS A 891 1.42 -24.32 -9.46
C LYS A 891 1.74 -25.42 -8.47
N GLN A 892 0.90 -26.44 -8.45
CA GLN A 892 1.03 -27.63 -7.64
C GLN A 892 1.48 -28.82 -8.51
N ASN A 893 2.50 -29.54 -8.05
CA ASN A 893 2.85 -30.85 -8.59
C ASN A 893 1.93 -31.90 -7.96
N MET A 894 1.29 -32.76 -8.76
CA MET A 894 0.44 -33.85 -8.28
C MET A 894 0.46 -35.04 -9.25
N ALA A 895 -0.32 -36.08 -8.95
CA ALA A 895 -0.53 -37.21 -9.84
C ALA A 895 -1.93 -37.15 -10.45
N ALA A 896 -2.06 -37.55 -11.71
CA ALA A 896 -3.33 -37.85 -12.36
C ALA A 896 -3.50 -39.36 -12.44
N ASN A 897 -4.57 -39.89 -11.84
CA ASN A 897 -4.80 -41.33 -11.74
C ASN A 897 -5.26 -41.88 -13.10
N ILE A 898 -4.62 -42.92 -13.59
CA ILE A 898 -4.97 -43.57 -14.87
C ILE A 898 -6.02 -44.64 -14.58
N MET A 899 -7.16 -44.58 -15.28
CA MET A 899 -8.32 -45.44 -15.00
C MET A 899 -8.89 -46.04 -16.29
N THR A 900 -9.01 -47.36 -16.33
CA THR A 900 -9.58 -48.11 -17.46
C THR A 900 -11.10 -48.26 -17.40
N ASP A 901 -11.72 -47.92 -16.27
CA ASP A 901 -13.16 -47.99 -16.06
C ASP A 901 -13.77 -46.58 -16.09
N TYR A 902 -14.59 -46.29 -17.11
CA TYR A 902 -15.36 -45.04 -17.25
C TYR A 902 -16.54 -44.96 -16.25
N TYR A 903 -16.24 -44.92 -14.96
CA TYR A 903 -17.24 -44.62 -13.93
C TYR A 903 -16.91 -43.28 -13.27
N ASP A 904 -17.94 -42.45 -13.04
CA ASP A 904 -17.90 -41.21 -12.25
C ASP A 904 -17.47 -41.50 -10.80
N THR A 905 -16.21 -41.85 -10.60
CA THR A 905 -15.63 -42.09 -9.29
C THR A 905 -15.45 -40.75 -8.61
N LYS A 906 -16.28 -40.49 -7.60
CA LYS A 906 -16.19 -39.29 -6.75
C LYS A 906 -15.14 -39.43 -5.65
N GLU A 907 -14.27 -40.42 -5.73
CA GLU A 907 -13.22 -40.66 -4.75
C GLU A 907 -12.05 -39.71 -5.01
N LEU A 908 -11.57 -39.05 -3.96
CA LEU A 908 -10.38 -38.18 -4.03
C LEU A 908 -9.12 -39.05 -3.96
N LEU A 909 -8.70 -39.59 -5.11
CA LEU A 909 -7.48 -40.37 -5.25
C LEU A 909 -6.26 -39.45 -5.43
N ASN A 910 -5.23 -39.60 -4.58
CA ASN A 910 -4.02 -38.75 -4.58
C ASN A 910 -4.32 -37.23 -4.59
N PRO A 911 -5.17 -36.72 -3.67
CA PRO A 911 -5.62 -35.35 -3.74
C PRO A 911 -4.52 -34.35 -3.33
N THR A 912 -4.67 -33.12 -3.81
CA THR A 912 -3.96 -31.96 -3.28
C THR A 912 -4.91 -31.05 -2.49
N TYR A 913 -4.39 -30.47 -1.41
CA TYR A 913 -5.07 -29.52 -0.54
C TYR A 913 -4.52 -28.09 -0.69
N SER A 914 -3.59 -27.85 -1.61
CA SER A 914 -2.88 -26.57 -1.75
C SER A 914 -3.77 -25.41 -2.18
N PHE A 915 -4.99 -25.70 -2.65
CA PHE A 915 -6.00 -24.73 -3.06
C PHE A 915 -7.14 -24.57 -2.06
N LYS A 916 -7.03 -25.13 -0.85
CA LYS A 916 -8.06 -25.05 0.19
C LYS A 916 -8.50 -23.59 0.47
N GLU A 917 -9.78 -23.42 0.77
CA GLU A 917 -10.48 -22.13 1.01
C GLU A 917 -10.65 -21.23 -0.22
N ARG A 918 -10.01 -21.54 -1.35
CA ARG A 918 -10.17 -20.76 -2.58
C ARG A 918 -11.52 -21.03 -3.23
N SER A 919 -11.99 -20.07 -4.02
CA SER A 919 -13.22 -20.26 -4.77
C SER A 919 -13.08 -21.44 -5.73
N VAL A 920 -14.15 -22.22 -5.90
CA VAL A 920 -14.22 -23.20 -6.99
C VAL A 920 -14.31 -22.51 -8.36
N ALA A 921 -14.70 -21.23 -8.42
CA ALA A 921 -14.81 -20.44 -9.64
C ALA A 921 -13.60 -19.53 -9.81
N ALA A 922 -12.68 -19.99 -10.65
CA ALA A 922 -11.50 -19.26 -11.06
C ALA A 922 -11.38 -19.28 -12.59
N SER A 923 -10.92 -18.18 -13.16
CA SER A 923 -10.82 -18.03 -14.61
C SER A 923 -9.49 -18.52 -15.22
N GLY A 924 -8.51 -18.84 -14.37
CA GLY A 924 -7.14 -19.15 -14.78
C GLY A 924 -6.64 -20.52 -14.35
N TRP A 925 -7.43 -21.57 -14.56
CA TRP A 925 -6.93 -22.94 -14.38
C TRP A 925 -6.01 -23.34 -15.54
N ARG A 926 -4.90 -23.99 -15.21
CA ARG A 926 -4.05 -24.68 -16.18
C ARG A 926 -3.67 -26.05 -15.67
N LEU A 927 -4.02 -27.08 -16.44
CA LEU A 927 -3.66 -28.46 -16.18
C LEU A 927 -2.63 -28.91 -17.21
N SER A 928 -1.46 -29.37 -16.76
CA SER A 928 -0.49 -30.05 -17.61
C SER A 928 -0.34 -31.51 -17.19
N LEU A 929 -0.45 -32.43 -18.14
CA LEU A 929 -0.31 -33.89 -17.96
C LEU A 929 0.89 -34.37 -18.77
N GLN A 930 1.73 -35.18 -18.14
CA GLN A 930 2.82 -35.86 -18.85
C GLN A 930 2.23 -37.07 -19.60
N LEU A 931 2.35 -37.08 -20.92
CA LEU A 931 1.84 -38.16 -21.77
C LEU A 931 2.94 -39.15 -22.18
N GLY A 932 4.20 -38.71 -22.16
CA GLY A 932 5.36 -39.53 -22.47
C GLY A 932 6.64 -39.01 -21.82
N ASP A 933 7.65 -39.86 -21.73
CA ASP A 933 8.96 -39.55 -21.18
C ASP A 933 10.11 -40.26 -21.94
N GLU A 934 11.32 -40.28 -21.37
CA GLU A 934 12.49 -40.91 -21.99
C GLU A 934 12.35 -42.44 -22.22
N TYR A 935 11.38 -43.10 -21.57
CA TYR A 935 11.11 -44.53 -21.67
C TYR A 935 9.99 -44.88 -22.66
N GLY A 936 9.23 -43.89 -23.13
CA GLY A 936 8.16 -44.05 -24.13
C GLY A 936 6.87 -43.34 -23.74
N ASP A 937 5.77 -43.72 -24.41
CA ASP A 937 4.45 -43.15 -24.15
C ASP A 937 3.86 -43.74 -22.87
N ILE A 938 3.45 -42.88 -21.95
CA ILE A 938 2.73 -43.24 -20.72
C ILE A 938 1.24 -43.43 -21.05
N VAL A 939 0.65 -42.47 -21.77
CA VAL A 939 -0.72 -42.50 -22.30
C VAL A 939 -0.77 -41.82 -23.67
N GLU A 940 -1.27 -42.53 -24.69
CA GLU A 940 -1.56 -41.96 -26.01
C GLU A 940 -2.81 -41.08 -26.00
N THR A 941 -2.82 -39.99 -26.77
CA THR A 941 -4.00 -39.09 -26.82
C THR A 941 -5.28 -39.78 -27.27
N GLU A 942 -5.17 -40.77 -28.14
CA GLU A 942 -6.27 -41.59 -28.67
C GLU A 942 -6.84 -42.55 -27.64
N ALA A 943 -6.07 -42.86 -26.59
CA ALA A 943 -6.51 -43.69 -25.49
C ALA A 943 -7.42 -42.93 -24.51
N ILE A 944 -7.38 -41.60 -24.51
CA ILE A 944 -8.04 -40.76 -23.51
C ILE A 944 -9.50 -40.54 -23.90
N ASP A 945 -10.43 -41.11 -23.13
CA ASP A 945 -11.86 -40.87 -23.29
C ASP A 945 -12.30 -39.57 -22.59
N ASP A 946 -11.72 -39.25 -21.43
CA ASP A 946 -11.97 -38.00 -20.71
C ASP A 946 -10.85 -37.68 -19.70
N ILE A 947 -10.75 -36.40 -19.34
CA ILE A 947 -9.92 -35.92 -18.23
C ILE A 947 -10.87 -35.32 -17.19
N GLN A 948 -10.90 -35.89 -16.00
CA GLN A 948 -11.83 -35.53 -14.94
C GLN A 948 -11.10 -34.80 -13.81
N VAL A 949 -11.56 -33.59 -13.48
CA VAL A 949 -11.12 -32.86 -12.29
C VAL A 949 -12.16 -33.08 -11.19
N ILE A 950 -11.76 -33.76 -10.11
CA ILE A 950 -12.62 -34.07 -8.98
C ILE A 950 -12.38 -33.02 -7.91
N VAL A 951 -13.42 -32.28 -7.55
CA VAL A 951 -13.34 -31.17 -6.59
C VAL A 951 -14.19 -31.52 -5.38
N GLN A 952 -13.55 -31.68 -4.22
CA GLN A 952 -14.22 -31.62 -2.94
C GLN A 952 -14.32 -30.17 -2.52
N HIS A 953 -15.52 -29.72 -2.15
CA HIS A 953 -15.78 -28.34 -1.78
C HIS A 953 -16.85 -28.22 -0.69
N SER A 954 -16.87 -27.06 -0.04
CA SER A 954 -17.85 -26.68 0.96
C SER A 954 -18.71 -25.55 0.43
N LEU A 955 -20.02 -25.68 0.56
CA LEU A 955 -21.00 -24.71 0.06
C LEU A 955 -22.14 -24.46 1.06
N LYS A 956 -22.86 -23.37 0.85
CA LYS A 956 -24.09 -23.02 1.58
C LYS A 956 -25.20 -22.62 0.61
N ALA A 957 -26.44 -23.00 0.90
CA ALA A 957 -27.59 -22.58 0.09
C ALA A 957 -27.93 -21.09 0.32
N ARG A 958 -28.22 -20.34 -0.75
CA ARG A 958 -28.65 -18.93 -0.66
C ARG A 958 -30.11 -18.83 -0.21
N ARG A 959 -30.42 -17.76 0.53
CA ARG A 959 -31.80 -17.41 0.92
C ARG A 959 -32.33 -16.33 -0.02
N ALA A 960 -33.53 -16.52 -0.59
CA ALA A 960 -34.18 -15.55 -1.45
C ALA A 960 -35.70 -15.76 -1.51
N SER A 961 -36.42 -14.72 -1.93
CA SER A 961 -37.77 -14.89 -2.44
C SER A 961 -37.70 -15.53 -3.82
N ILE A 962 -38.38 -16.66 -3.97
CA ILE A 962 -38.52 -17.41 -5.21
C ILE A 962 -39.95 -17.26 -5.75
N CYS A 963 -40.16 -17.63 -7.00
CA CYS A 963 -41.44 -17.53 -7.70
C CYS A 963 -42.63 -18.15 -6.93
N SER A 964 -42.36 -19.14 -6.07
CA SER A 964 -43.36 -19.88 -5.29
C SER A 964 -43.39 -19.54 -3.79
N GLY A 965 -42.65 -18.53 -3.30
CA GLY A 965 -42.58 -18.16 -1.87
C GLY A 965 -41.17 -17.80 -1.39
N GLU A 966 -40.79 -18.16 -0.16
CA GLU A 966 -39.42 -18.04 0.35
C GLU A 966 -38.70 -19.40 0.29
N SER A 967 -37.41 -19.42 -0.09
CA SER A 967 -36.59 -20.64 -0.08
C SER A 967 -35.56 -20.65 1.06
N GLY A 968 -35.50 -21.75 1.83
CA GLY A 968 -34.47 -22.05 2.83
C GLY A 968 -34.89 -21.82 4.31
N PRO A 969 -34.19 -22.41 5.31
CA PRO A 969 -34.54 -22.20 6.72
C PRO A 969 -34.11 -20.80 7.18
N LEU A 970 -34.96 -20.11 7.95
CA LEU A 970 -34.74 -18.78 8.57
C LEU A 970 -33.61 -18.75 9.62
#